data_AF-A0A9Y3VKE7-F1
#
_entry.id   AF-A0A9Y3VKE7-F1
#
_cell.length_a   1.000
_cell.length_b   1.000
_cell.length_c   1.000
_cell.angle_alpha   90.00
_cell.angle_beta   90.00
_cell.angle_gamma   90.00
#
_symmetry.space_group_name_H-M   'P 1'
#
loop_
_entity.id
_entity.type
_entity.pdbx_description
1 polymer ?
#
loop_
_entity_poly.entity_id
_entity_poly.type
_entity_poly.pdbx_seq_one_letter_code
_entity_poly.pdbx_strand_id
1 'polypeptide(L)'
;MILLLALLSVLCGEPGLCLEEDGGFTFNGDIRQFAVTSNTLYVATKERLYQLSHDLSLINSLTQRGILKTGNQQDDVQFYRVSEAAEWNATFSINVLLPFTKNDSLISCGVTDDDCGYCEILDLQNISNLLYREHFQVGPLKNSSRSVSFLVGVKKKTQTDAYILTAIQQNKDQPENNKCGINQQAVKLQNTDNKQGGGIFSVTDGASGEPGIKSKGDVEFVDGFQISSTIYLFSNVLSARTNRVRLIWLEGDKSKTDTLKSLRGATLSVSNGERSRLVASSVIPGEQPVLWSGVFSIDGGDTDTELMVFDISPDYSTNTDSDPDFYTSAPTEVTPKILKPKAVLFRHSSMTSVLAVRQRGWMVFFIGTGDGQLIKLSVDRNYHAGCPTVLYRTSDDRKVFPKLHLDPVDQKHVYVPFSNQIRRVPVSKCSTYTNLEQCWSAQDPYCVWCGSKRSCTFEDDCTDSDWLSIPDESQHKMISHRVEKDTNGQISLKVHAHLTVGEEVSSRFACQFASRSGSICVSNSPPPQFPQCTCTLSDRTLPADGLDVTVKFRLGTSPLSQRLRLNDCSNIRGTPSFVLCQECIKAGCGWNKNSCSWANQGKTDDRACKDLESGKKSGPEIYSITPSVVSFYGSNHAVLSGQNLGFVTRVRIQTHAECTPKESPIWDNAGVSLTFHIPSTDIKGVVRVCVILDDGSCHGDANITYRSLPSCDNITPSSSWMSGKRKLTLTGSHLEVAEGVKHSHTKQDVKLPRNSSYQSKSLQSLTYDTPAAEKTLSSSVSLKVANQTLACSTNITYYPDPEFTSFTAIRTGEDVRVTIQKKSDNLEMSKEELSVWGVQDKQEHPCILEAKEMDLFICRIKRPPNTEFYDLKIKYGDKTVSLSKPPPHSVFPIVLSLLIPGILAVLLAIYLWRKSRSDRNGF
;
A
#
# COMPACT_ATOMS: atom_id res chain seq x y z
N MET A 1 -10.85 37.84 22.56
CA MET A 1 -10.63 36.41 22.25
C MET A 1 -11.13 36.02 20.86
N ILE A 2 -12.28 36.51 20.39
CA ILE A 2 -12.79 36.21 19.04
C ILE A 2 -12.05 36.98 17.93
N LEU A 3 -11.56 38.19 18.22
CA LEU A 3 -10.80 38.99 17.24
C LEU A 3 -9.36 38.50 16.99
N LEU A 4 -8.77 37.73 17.91
CA LEU A 4 -7.40 37.20 17.75
C LEU A 4 -7.36 35.96 16.83
N LEU A 5 -8.47 35.21 16.78
CA LEU A 5 -8.64 34.04 15.90
C LEU A 5 -8.86 34.45 14.44
N ALA A 6 -9.51 35.60 14.19
CA ALA A 6 -9.74 36.11 12.83
C ALA A 6 -8.49 36.74 12.18
N LEU A 7 -7.50 37.14 12.97
CA LEU A 7 -6.22 37.68 12.48
C LEU A 7 -5.19 36.59 12.13
N LEU A 8 -5.36 35.37 12.64
CA LEU A 8 -4.56 34.20 12.24
C LEU A 8 -4.98 33.61 10.87
N SER A 9 -6.20 33.91 10.40
CA SER A 9 -6.71 33.42 9.11
C SER A 9 -6.29 34.25 7.89
N VAL A 10 -5.60 35.39 8.06
CA VAL A 10 -5.22 36.30 6.95
C VAL A 10 -3.72 36.19 6.58
N LEU A 11 -2.95 35.32 7.25
CA LEU A 11 -1.55 35.03 6.90
C LEU A 11 -1.36 33.75 6.06
N CYS A 12 -2.44 33.06 5.67
CA CYS A 12 -2.38 31.99 4.67
C CYS A 12 -2.54 32.58 3.26
N GLY A 13 -1.46 33.14 2.74
CA GLY A 13 -1.27 33.31 1.30
C GLY A 13 -0.70 32.03 0.70
N GLU A 14 -1.37 31.51 -0.34
CA GLU A 14 -1.08 30.30 -1.14
C GLU A 14 -1.28 28.93 -0.46
N PRO A 15 -1.70 27.89 -1.20
CA PRO A 15 -2.33 26.71 -0.62
C PRO A 15 -1.32 25.81 0.12
N GLY A 16 -1.27 26.01 1.45
CA GLY A 16 -1.26 24.94 2.46
C GLY A 16 -0.16 23.88 2.38
N LEU A 17 1.09 24.25 2.68
CA LEU A 17 2.07 23.33 3.27
C LEU A 17 1.86 23.28 4.79
N CYS A 18 0.87 22.49 5.24
CA CYS A 18 0.64 22.24 6.67
C CYS A 18 1.22 20.87 7.07
N LEU A 19 1.87 20.80 8.23
CA LEU A 19 2.03 19.55 8.98
C LEU A 19 0.61 18.96 9.17
N GLU A 20 0.34 17.80 8.59
CA GLU A 20 -0.84 17.04 8.97
C GLU A 20 -0.67 16.57 10.43
N GLU A 21 -1.77 16.53 11.20
CA GLU A 21 -1.81 16.07 12.61
C GLU A 21 -1.20 14.66 12.83
N ASP A 22 -0.85 13.94 11.75
CA ASP A 22 -0.32 12.57 11.71
C ASP A 22 1.19 12.47 11.35
N GLY A 23 2.02 13.45 11.71
CA GLY A 23 3.49 13.30 11.65
C GLY A 23 4.09 13.11 10.24
N GLY A 24 3.57 13.83 9.25
CA GLY A 24 4.04 13.80 7.86
C GLY A 24 4.15 15.18 7.20
N PHE A 25 4.85 15.21 6.07
CA PHE A 25 5.02 16.42 5.25
C PHE A 25 4.62 16.12 3.80
N THR A 26 3.74 16.97 3.24
CA THR A 26 3.25 16.86 1.87
C THR A 26 3.95 17.89 0.99
N PHE A 27 4.53 17.45 -0.11
CA PHE A 27 5.31 18.27 -1.02
C PHE A 27 4.50 18.74 -2.23
N ASN A 28 4.92 19.85 -2.83
CA ASN A 28 4.47 20.24 -4.16
C ASN A 28 5.19 19.40 -5.23
N GLY A 29 4.47 18.43 -5.81
CA GLY A 29 4.98 17.48 -6.79
C GLY A 29 5.57 16.20 -6.17
N ASP A 30 5.79 15.19 -7.01
CA ASP A 30 6.30 13.90 -6.58
C ASP A 30 7.77 13.95 -6.16
N ILE A 31 8.09 13.19 -5.13
CA ILE A 31 9.43 12.93 -4.61
C ILE A 31 10.23 12.15 -5.66
N ARG A 32 11.42 12.67 -5.97
CA ARG A 32 12.36 12.06 -6.90
C ARG A 32 13.55 11.43 -6.19
N GLN A 33 14.08 12.12 -5.19
CA GLN A 33 15.21 11.67 -4.38
C GLN A 33 15.03 12.16 -2.95
N PHE A 34 15.53 11.39 -1.99
CA PHE A 34 15.69 11.87 -0.63
C PHE A 34 16.96 11.31 0.00
N ALA A 35 17.53 12.08 0.92
CA ALA A 35 18.70 11.71 1.68
C ALA A 35 18.58 12.20 3.12
N VAL A 36 19.18 11.46 4.05
CA VAL A 36 19.09 11.71 5.49
C VAL A 36 20.51 11.86 6.02
N THR A 37 20.72 12.87 6.87
CA THR A 37 21.92 13.03 7.72
C THR A 37 21.55 12.78 9.18
N SER A 38 22.46 13.06 10.11
CA SER A 38 22.23 12.79 11.54
C SER A 38 20.98 13.45 12.13
N ASN A 39 20.53 14.60 11.61
CA ASN A 39 19.37 15.33 12.15
C ASN A 39 18.55 16.10 11.08
N THR A 40 18.89 15.94 9.80
CA THR A 40 18.28 16.71 8.70
C THR A 40 17.92 15.77 7.56
N LEU A 41 16.78 16.04 6.94
CA LEU A 41 16.27 15.33 5.78
C LEU A 41 16.26 16.28 4.58
N TYR A 42 16.78 15.82 3.44
CA TYR A 42 16.77 16.55 2.18
C TYR A 42 15.90 15.81 1.18
N VAL A 43 14.94 16.51 0.58
CA VAL A 43 13.97 15.89 -0.35
C VAL A 43 13.93 16.70 -1.64
N ALA A 44 14.27 16.07 -2.76
CA ALA A 44 14.13 16.65 -4.08
C ALA A 44 12.83 16.19 -4.73
N THR A 45 12.05 17.15 -5.21
CA THR A 45 10.85 16.96 -6.03
C THR A 45 11.10 17.50 -7.43
N LYS A 46 10.10 17.39 -8.31
CA LYS A 46 10.15 18.06 -9.63
C LYS A 46 10.34 19.57 -9.50
N GLU A 47 9.71 20.20 -8.52
CA GLU A 47 9.63 21.66 -8.43
C GLU A 47 10.65 22.26 -7.46
N ARG A 48 11.01 21.55 -6.38
CA ARG A 48 11.85 22.08 -5.29
C ARG A 48 12.79 21.05 -4.66
N LEU A 49 13.88 21.55 -4.08
CA LEU A 49 14.70 20.86 -3.08
C LEU A 49 14.35 21.38 -1.69
N TYR A 50 13.91 20.51 -0.80
CA TYR A 50 13.52 20.81 0.57
C TYR A 50 14.60 20.37 1.55
N GLN A 51 14.80 21.16 2.60
CA GLN A 51 15.58 20.83 3.79
C GLN A 51 14.61 20.82 4.98
N LEU A 52 14.45 19.66 5.61
CA LEU A 52 13.55 19.42 6.74
C LEU A 52 14.36 19.00 7.97
N SER A 53 13.89 19.32 9.17
CA SER A 53 14.39 18.73 10.41
C SER A 53 13.98 17.26 10.53
N HIS A 54 14.55 16.55 11.51
CA HIS A 54 14.20 15.14 11.78
C HIS A 54 12.69 14.93 12.07
N ASP A 55 12.01 15.92 12.67
CA ASP A 55 10.57 15.87 12.92
C ASP A 55 9.71 16.29 11.70
N LEU A 56 10.34 16.43 10.53
CA LEU A 56 9.73 16.85 9.26
C LEU A 56 9.26 18.31 9.21
N SER A 57 9.74 19.18 10.09
CA SER A 57 9.49 20.62 9.99
C SER A 57 10.33 21.26 8.87
N LEU A 58 9.74 22.16 8.08
CA LEU A 58 10.43 22.84 6.98
C LEU A 58 11.48 23.83 7.53
N ILE A 59 12.75 23.61 7.19
CA ILE A 59 13.85 24.52 7.51
C ILE A 59 14.09 25.48 6.34
N ASN A 60 14.25 24.94 5.13
CA ASN A 60 14.52 25.73 3.93
C ASN A 60 14.00 25.02 2.67
N SER A 61 13.80 25.77 1.58
CA SER A 61 13.47 25.19 0.29
C SER A 61 14.01 26.03 -0.88
N LEU A 62 14.47 25.35 -1.92
CA LEU A 62 14.97 25.95 -3.14
C LEU A 62 14.12 25.54 -4.34
N THR A 63 13.80 26.49 -5.20
CA THR A 63 13.17 26.19 -6.49
C THR A 63 14.16 25.54 -7.45
N GLN A 64 13.67 24.61 -8.26
CA GLN A 64 14.40 24.01 -9.38
C GLN A 64 14.41 24.90 -10.64
N ARG A 65 13.70 26.03 -10.63
CA ARG A 65 13.63 26.97 -11.76
C ARG A 65 14.88 27.84 -11.83
N GLY A 66 15.36 28.09 -13.04
CA GLY A 66 16.54 28.91 -13.25
C GLY A 66 16.70 29.47 -14.66
N ILE A 67 17.75 30.26 -14.83
CA ILE A 67 18.17 30.81 -16.11
C ILE A 67 19.42 30.07 -16.57
N LEU A 68 19.34 29.49 -17.76
CA LEU A 68 20.47 28.97 -18.50
C LEU A 68 21.02 30.09 -19.41
N LYS A 69 22.24 30.55 -19.13
CA LYS A 69 22.95 31.52 -19.97
C LYS A 69 23.88 30.76 -20.91
N THR A 70 23.73 30.94 -22.21
CA THR A 70 24.64 30.42 -23.24
C THR A 70 25.63 31.52 -23.63
N GLY A 71 26.92 31.34 -23.32
CA GLY A 71 27.97 32.25 -23.79
C GLY A 71 28.29 32.10 -25.29
N ASN A 72 29.24 32.91 -25.79
CA ASN A 72 29.68 32.89 -27.20
C ASN A 72 30.52 31.63 -27.56
N GLN A 73 30.88 30.79 -26.59
CA GLN A 73 31.57 29.50 -26.75
C GLN A 73 30.74 28.38 -26.10
N GLN A 74 30.83 27.17 -26.65
CA GLN A 74 30.01 26.01 -26.27
C GLN A 74 30.17 25.57 -24.80
N ASP A 75 31.31 25.89 -24.16
CA ASP A 75 31.66 25.50 -22.78
C ASP A 75 31.25 26.54 -21.71
N ASP A 76 30.63 27.66 -22.10
CA ASP A 76 30.29 28.76 -21.19
C ASP A 76 28.80 28.80 -20.82
N VAL A 77 28.14 27.63 -20.87
CA VAL A 77 26.77 27.47 -20.39
C VAL A 77 26.78 27.51 -18.87
N GLN A 78 25.93 28.35 -18.26
CA GLN A 78 25.82 28.42 -16.81
C GLN A 78 24.35 28.51 -16.37
N PHE A 79 23.94 27.58 -15.52
CA PHE A 79 22.64 27.59 -14.86
C PHE A 79 22.68 28.35 -13.52
N TYR A 80 21.61 29.13 -13.28
CA TYR A 80 21.40 29.89 -12.05
C TYR A 80 19.96 29.73 -11.59
N ARG A 81 19.74 29.31 -10.34
CA ARG A 81 18.41 29.33 -9.73
C ARG A 81 17.90 30.75 -9.61
N VAL A 82 16.60 30.95 -9.85
CA VAL A 82 15.92 32.25 -9.71
C VAL A 82 14.83 32.19 -8.64
N SER A 83 14.26 33.33 -8.26
CA SER A 83 13.10 33.33 -7.35
C SER A 83 11.83 32.84 -8.05
N GLU A 84 10.81 32.44 -7.30
CA GLU A 84 9.57 31.91 -7.89
C GLU A 84 8.81 32.90 -8.78
N ALA A 85 8.87 34.18 -8.43
CA ALA A 85 8.21 35.25 -9.19
C ALA A 85 9.02 35.70 -10.43
N ALA A 86 10.27 35.24 -10.57
CA ALA A 86 11.11 35.61 -11.70
C ALA A 86 10.83 34.72 -12.92
N GLU A 87 10.90 35.31 -14.11
CA GLU A 87 10.90 34.53 -15.35
C GLU A 87 12.11 33.58 -15.40
N TRP A 88 11.89 32.38 -15.93
CA TRP A 88 12.92 31.36 -16.07
C TRP A 88 12.82 30.72 -17.45
N ASN A 89 13.94 30.22 -17.97
CA ASN A 89 14.02 29.55 -19.27
C ASN A 89 14.50 28.09 -19.18
N ALA A 90 14.85 27.62 -17.98
CA ALA A 90 15.33 26.27 -17.73
C ALA A 90 14.92 25.73 -16.35
N THR A 91 14.77 24.41 -16.25
CA THR A 91 14.48 23.70 -14.99
C THR A 91 15.59 22.70 -14.68
N PHE A 92 16.04 22.67 -13.43
CA PHE A 92 17.03 21.71 -12.96
C PHE A 92 16.35 20.49 -12.32
N SER A 93 16.45 19.34 -12.99
CA SER A 93 15.93 18.07 -12.49
C SER A 93 17.00 17.30 -11.73
N ILE A 94 16.93 17.29 -10.40
CA ILE A 94 17.86 16.52 -9.54
C ILE A 94 17.58 15.02 -9.69
N ASN A 95 18.63 14.26 -10.04
CA ASN A 95 18.61 12.80 -10.14
C ASN A 95 19.52 12.12 -9.10
N VAL A 96 20.51 12.85 -8.56
CA VAL A 96 21.46 12.38 -7.54
C VAL A 96 21.51 13.40 -6.41
N LEU A 97 21.36 12.92 -5.17
CA LEU A 97 21.37 13.73 -3.97
C LEU A 97 22.21 13.04 -2.89
N LEU A 98 23.40 13.57 -2.61
CA LEU A 98 24.40 12.93 -1.73
C LEU A 98 24.87 13.90 -0.65
N PRO A 99 24.41 13.75 0.60
CA PRO A 99 24.98 14.50 1.71
C PRO A 99 26.38 13.98 2.06
N PHE A 100 27.36 14.88 2.08
CA PHE A 100 28.74 14.58 2.45
C PHE A 100 29.07 15.21 3.81
N THR A 101 28.66 14.54 4.88
CA THR A 101 28.77 15.04 6.26
C THR A 101 30.20 15.34 6.71
N LYS A 102 31.22 14.64 6.18
CA LYS A 102 32.62 14.93 6.53
C LYS A 102 33.13 16.27 5.98
N ASN A 103 32.46 16.83 4.98
CA ASN A 103 32.84 18.06 4.30
C ASN A 103 31.75 19.15 4.42
N ASP A 104 30.76 18.94 5.29
CA ASP A 104 29.60 19.83 5.50
C ASP A 104 28.93 20.31 4.19
N SER A 105 28.87 19.44 3.19
CA SER A 105 28.31 19.77 1.87
C SER A 105 27.25 18.78 1.38
N LEU A 106 26.36 19.26 0.52
CA LEU A 106 25.32 18.50 -0.16
C LEU A 106 25.56 18.53 -1.67
N ILE A 107 25.87 17.37 -2.25
CA ILE A 107 26.09 17.23 -3.69
C ILE A 107 24.74 16.95 -4.35
N SER A 108 24.34 17.81 -5.28
CA SER A 108 23.08 17.74 -6.01
C SER A 108 23.37 17.74 -7.51
N CYS A 109 23.14 16.61 -8.18
CA CYS A 109 23.42 16.46 -9.61
C CYS A 109 22.19 15.96 -10.38
N GLY A 110 22.13 16.29 -11.66
CA GLY A 110 21.02 15.92 -12.53
C GLY A 110 21.15 16.55 -13.90
N VAL A 111 20.02 17.05 -14.43
CA VAL A 111 19.96 17.62 -15.79
C VAL A 111 19.22 18.94 -15.86
N THR A 112 19.64 19.78 -16.80
CA THR A 112 18.94 21.00 -17.22
C THR A 112 18.19 20.76 -18.54
N ASP A 113 17.34 21.71 -18.94
CA ASP A 113 16.47 21.59 -20.13
C ASP A 113 17.24 21.54 -21.48
N ASP A 114 18.56 21.72 -21.49
CA ASP A 114 19.45 21.50 -22.63
C ASP A 114 19.96 20.05 -22.75
N ASP A 115 19.42 19.13 -21.94
CA ASP A 115 19.80 17.71 -21.82
C ASP A 115 21.26 17.49 -21.38
N CYS A 116 21.89 18.50 -20.78
CA CYS A 116 23.26 18.43 -20.28
C CYS A 116 23.31 18.07 -18.79
N GLY A 117 24.35 17.33 -18.40
CA GLY A 117 24.63 17.02 -17.00
C GLY A 117 25.01 18.29 -16.24
N TYR A 118 24.40 18.49 -15.07
CA TYR A 118 24.66 19.64 -14.21
C TYR A 118 24.75 19.23 -12.74
N CYS A 119 25.73 19.77 -12.03
CA CYS A 119 25.98 19.52 -10.62
C CYS A 119 26.18 20.81 -9.82
N GLU A 120 25.60 20.83 -8.63
CA GLU A 120 25.80 21.84 -7.59
C GLU A 120 26.30 21.19 -6.30
N ILE A 121 27.10 21.93 -5.54
CA ILE A 121 27.48 21.60 -4.17
C ILE A 121 26.97 22.72 -3.29
N LEU A 122 26.09 22.36 -2.39
CA LEU A 122 25.43 23.27 -1.47
C LEU A 122 26.01 23.10 -0.07
N ASP A 123 25.91 24.12 0.77
CA ASP A 123 26.19 24.00 2.19
C ASP A 123 25.15 23.08 2.85
N LEU A 124 25.61 22.14 3.67
CA LEU A 124 24.73 21.13 4.27
C LEU A 124 23.81 21.75 5.34
N GLN A 125 24.26 22.78 6.06
CA GLN A 125 23.48 23.44 7.11
C GLN A 125 22.46 24.42 6.51
N ASN A 126 22.79 25.07 5.40
CA ASN A 126 21.89 25.96 4.69
C ASN A 126 21.97 25.76 3.18
N ILE A 127 21.02 24.99 2.63
CA ILE A 127 21.02 24.63 1.21
C ILE A 127 20.98 25.84 0.27
N SER A 128 20.58 27.04 0.72
CA SER A 128 20.62 28.27 -0.09
C SER A 128 22.03 28.74 -0.44
N ASN A 129 23.06 28.27 0.27
CA ASN A 129 24.43 28.66 0.02
C ASN A 129 25.07 27.71 -1.01
N LEU A 130 25.26 28.20 -2.23
CA LEU A 130 26.00 27.49 -3.29
C LEU A 130 27.51 27.59 -3.05
N LEU A 131 28.17 26.45 -2.90
CA LEU A 131 29.62 26.35 -2.70
C LEU A 131 30.38 26.15 -4.02
N TYR A 132 29.83 25.34 -4.93
CA TYR A 132 30.44 25.01 -6.21
C TYR A 132 29.39 24.57 -7.23
N ARG A 133 29.67 24.72 -8.53
CA ARG A 133 28.85 24.17 -9.61
C ARG A 133 29.69 23.91 -10.86
N GLU A 134 29.26 22.94 -11.66
CA GLU A 134 29.90 22.61 -12.94
C GLU A 134 28.91 21.85 -13.84
N HIS A 135 29.06 22.03 -15.16
CA HIS A 135 28.39 21.18 -16.15
C HIS A 135 29.16 19.87 -16.30
N PHE A 136 28.74 18.87 -15.53
CA PHE A 136 29.33 17.55 -15.55
C PHE A 136 28.25 16.49 -15.34
N GLN A 137 28.33 15.38 -16.08
CA GLN A 137 27.36 14.30 -15.93
C GLN A 137 27.71 13.40 -14.74
N VAL A 138 26.98 13.56 -13.64
CA VAL A 138 26.94 12.62 -12.51
C VAL A 138 25.54 12.03 -12.40
N GLY A 139 25.45 10.70 -12.45
CA GLY A 139 24.17 9.98 -12.48
C GLY A 139 23.50 9.94 -13.86
N PRO A 140 22.24 9.49 -13.91
CA PRO A 140 21.52 9.33 -15.17
C PRO A 140 21.02 10.69 -15.69
N LEU A 141 20.91 10.82 -17.02
CA LEU A 141 20.33 12.01 -17.64
C LEU A 141 18.80 12.05 -17.54
N LYS A 142 18.16 10.87 -17.48
CA LYS A 142 16.71 10.76 -17.30
C LYS A 142 16.42 10.29 -15.88
N ASN A 143 15.30 10.76 -15.32
CA ASN A 143 14.82 10.24 -14.05
C ASN A 143 14.57 8.73 -14.19
N SER A 144 15.40 7.94 -13.51
CA SER A 144 15.38 6.50 -13.58
C SER A 144 15.74 5.96 -12.21
N SER A 145 14.87 5.12 -11.65
CA SER A 145 15.17 4.35 -10.44
C SER A 145 16.18 3.22 -10.68
N ARG A 146 16.79 3.17 -11.88
CA ARG A 146 17.67 2.10 -12.38
C ARG A 146 19.14 2.51 -12.39
N SER A 147 19.50 3.45 -11.51
CA SER A 147 20.85 3.97 -11.35
C SER A 147 21.16 4.14 -9.88
N VAL A 148 22.44 4.03 -9.55
CA VAL A 148 22.93 4.15 -8.18
C VAL A 148 24.09 5.12 -8.14
N SER A 149 24.05 6.06 -7.19
CA SER A 149 25.17 6.93 -6.87
C SER A 149 25.32 6.99 -5.36
N PHE A 150 26.55 6.83 -4.85
CA PHE A 150 26.86 6.94 -3.42
C PHE A 150 28.34 7.28 -3.21
N LEU A 151 28.66 7.76 -2.01
CA LEU A 151 30.02 8.08 -1.62
C LEU A 151 30.76 6.81 -1.22
N VAL A 152 31.98 6.64 -1.73
CA VAL A 152 32.89 5.54 -1.38
C VAL A 152 34.25 6.08 -0.92
N GLY A 153 34.85 5.41 0.06
CA GLY A 153 36.22 5.66 0.50
C GLY A 153 37.20 4.72 -0.19
N VAL A 154 38.27 5.27 -0.77
CA VAL A 154 39.37 4.49 -1.35
C VAL A 154 40.64 4.77 -0.56
N LYS A 155 41.25 3.71 -0.02
CA LYS A 155 42.44 3.81 0.81
C LYS A 155 43.68 4.04 -0.05
N LYS A 156 44.43 5.11 0.22
CA LYS A 156 45.69 5.45 -0.44
C LYS A 156 46.81 5.56 0.56
N LYS A 157 47.70 4.57 0.61
CA LYS A 157 48.86 4.52 1.54
C LYS A 157 48.42 4.77 3.00
N THR A 158 48.43 6.02 3.46
CA THR A 158 48.11 6.48 4.83
C THR A 158 46.83 7.30 4.96
N GLN A 159 46.16 7.68 3.86
CA GLN A 159 44.92 8.48 3.87
C GLN A 159 43.81 7.77 3.10
N THR A 160 42.55 8.12 3.37
CA THR A 160 41.38 7.60 2.63
C THR A 160 40.69 8.75 1.94
N ASP A 161 40.70 8.71 0.62
CA ASP A 161 40.05 9.72 -0.22
C ASP A 161 38.59 9.32 -0.45
N ALA A 162 37.68 10.29 -0.44
CA ALA A 162 36.28 10.08 -0.82
C ALA A 162 36.10 10.25 -2.33
N TYR A 163 35.23 9.43 -2.90
CA TYR A 163 34.85 9.45 -4.30
C TYR A 163 33.34 9.27 -4.43
N ILE A 164 32.75 9.79 -5.50
CA ILE A 164 31.39 9.44 -5.91
C ILE A 164 31.52 8.20 -6.79
N LEU A 165 30.88 7.11 -6.41
CA LEU A 165 30.66 6.00 -7.32
C LEU A 165 29.34 6.24 -8.03
N THR A 166 29.36 6.17 -9.36
CA THR A 166 28.16 6.25 -10.19
C THR A 166 28.02 5.00 -11.03
N ALA A 167 26.85 4.36 -10.95
CA ALA A 167 26.47 3.20 -11.74
C ALA A 167 25.17 3.49 -12.50
N ILE A 168 25.25 3.59 -13.84
CA ILE A 168 24.14 3.98 -14.73
C ILE A 168 24.09 3.07 -15.96
N GLN A 169 22.92 2.98 -16.59
CA GLN A 169 22.77 2.27 -17.86
C GLN A 169 23.63 2.93 -18.95
N GLN A 170 24.41 2.11 -19.67
CA GLN A 170 25.18 2.55 -20.83
C GLN A 170 24.24 2.91 -21.99
N ASN A 171 24.37 4.11 -22.55
CA ASN A 171 23.58 4.53 -23.71
C ASN A 171 24.33 4.14 -25.00
N LYS A 172 23.81 3.17 -25.76
CA LYS A 172 24.47 2.63 -26.98
C LYS A 172 23.95 3.25 -28.28
N ASP A 173 22.78 3.88 -28.26
CA ASP A 173 22.02 4.25 -29.47
C ASP A 173 21.94 5.77 -29.75
N GLN A 174 22.75 6.62 -29.11
CA GLN A 174 22.80 8.05 -29.46
C GLN A 174 24.05 8.42 -30.27
N PRO A 175 23.88 9.06 -31.45
CA PRO A 175 25.01 9.53 -32.25
C PRO A 175 25.76 10.66 -31.54
N GLU A 176 27.03 10.84 -31.91
CA GLU A 176 28.04 11.79 -31.43
C GLU A 176 27.65 13.29 -31.50
N ASN A 177 26.38 13.63 -31.73
CA ASN A 177 25.90 14.99 -31.96
C ASN A 177 25.31 15.68 -30.72
N ASN A 178 25.55 15.16 -29.51
CA ASN A 178 25.16 15.82 -28.26
C ASN A 178 26.21 16.85 -27.84
N LYS A 179 25.77 18.08 -27.60
CA LYS A 179 26.60 19.23 -27.21
C LYS A 179 27.41 19.05 -25.91
N CYS A 180 27.09 18.04 -25.09
CA CYS A 180 27.55 17.95 -23.69
C CYS A 180 28.28 16.64 -23.32
N GLY A 181 28.75 15.87 -24.31
CA GLY A 181 29.46 14.61 -24.07
C GLY A 181 28.54 13.49 -23.54
N ILE A 182 28.78 12.24 -23.93
CA ILE A 182 27.96 11.09 -23.51
C ILE A 182 28.79 10.16 -22.65
N ASN A 183 28.23 9.71 -21.53
CA ASN A 183 28.87 8.72 -20.68
C ASN A 183 28.92 7.32 -21.35
N GLN A 184 30.13 6.89 -21.73
CA GLN A 184 30.38 5.60 -22.39
C GLN A 184 30.64 4.43 -21.42
N GLN A 185 30.58 4.61 -20.10
CA GLN A 185 30.87 3.54 -19.12
C GLN A 185 29.72 3.37 -18.13
N ALA A 186 29.49 2.12 -17.71
CA ALA A 186 28.39 1.77 -16.80
C ALA A 186 28.71 2.09 -15.34
N VAL A 187 29.95 1.89 -14.89
CA VAL A 187 30.40 2.24 -13.52
C VAL A 187 31.66 3.10 -13.56
N LYS A 188 31.67 4.18 -12.77
CA LYS A 188 32.75 5.18 -12.67
C LYS A 188 33.01 5.62 -11.23
N LEU A 189 34.21 6.16 -10.99
CA LEU A 189 34.58 6.88 -9.76
C LEU A 189 34.94 8.33 -10.07
N GLN A 190 34.24 9.27 -9.44
CA GLN A 190 34.45 10.71 -9.59
C GLN A 190 34.99 11.34 -8.31
N ASN A 191 35.80 12.40 -8.44
CA ASN A 191 36.29 13.18 -7.30
C ASN A 191 35.14 13.90 -6.56
N THR A 192 35.28 14.04 -5.24
CA THR A 192 34.37 14.81 -4.37
C THR A 192 34.94 16.16 -3.94
N ASP A 193 36.25 16.37 -4.12
CA ASP A 193 36.96 17.57 -3.66
C ASP A 193 37.88 18.09 -4.78
N ASN A 194 37.97 19.40 -4.90
CA ASN A 194 38.84 20.10 -5.86
C ASN A 194 40.34 19.93 -5.54
N LYS A 195 40.71 19.56 -4.31
CA LYS A 195 42.09 19.22 -3.94
C LYS A 195 42.57 17.91 -4.56
N GLN A 196 41.64 17.05 -4.99
CA GLN A 196 41.98 15.80 -5.66
C GLN A 196 42.46 16.11 -7.09
N GLY A 197 43.47 15.38 -7.58
CA GLY A 197 44.02 15.58 -8.92
C GLY A 197 42.93 15.52 -9.99
N GLY A 198 42.91 16.51 -10.88
CA GLY A 198 41.89 16.67 -11.92
C GLY A 198 40.70 17.55 -11.54
N GLY A 199 40.62 18.03 -10.29
CA GLY A 199 39.52 18.84 -9.80
C GLY A 199 38.30 17.99 -9.40
N ILE A 200 37.24 18.65 -8.95
CA ILE A 200 36.02 17.97 -8.53
C ILE A 200 35.30 17.30 -9.72
N PHE A 201 34.54 16.24 -9.46
CA PHE A 201 33.89 15.37 -10.46
C PHE A 201 34.80 14.67 -11.48
N SER A 202 36.09 14.97 -11.49
CA SER A 202 37.05 14.35 -12.39
C SER A 202 37.07 12.83 -12.27
N VAL A 203 37.03 12.18 -13.44
CA VAL A 203 37.10 10.72 -13.59
C VAL A 203 38.53 10.21 -13.83
N THR A 204 39.47 11.10 -14.15
CA THR A 204 40.84 10.70 -14.49
C THR A 204 41.62 10.27 -13.27
N ASP A 205 42.57 9.35 -13.48
CA ASP A 205 43.47 8.84 -12.45
C ASP A 205 44.93 9.17 -12.84
N GLY A 206 45.18 10.47 -13.05
CA GLY A 206 46.46 10.98 -13.55
C GLY A 206 46.73 10.57 -15.01
N ALA A 207 47.91 10.00 -15.28
CA ALA A 207 48.37 9.65 -16.64
C ALA A 207 47.74 8.36 -17.23
N SER A 208 46.87 7.68 -16.47
CA SER A 208 46.34 6.35 -16.82
C SER A 208 45.00 6.35 -17.57
N GLY A 209 44.47 7.54 -17.91
CA GLY A 209 43.22 7.72 -18.66
C GLY A 209 41.98 7.78 -17.77
N GLU A 210 40.81 7.47 -18.35
CA GLU A 210 39.50 7.43 -17.67
C GLU A 210 39.08 5.98 -17.38
N PRO A 211 39.40 5.43 -16.18
CA PRO A 211 39.03 4.07 -15.83
C PRO A 211 37.51 3.94 -15.65
N GLY A 212 36.95 2.82 -16.09
CA GLY A 212 35.55 2.46 -15.83
C GLY A 212 35.18 1.07 -16.29
N ILE A 213 34.00 0.63 -15.85
CA ILE A 213 33.45 -0.70 -16.16
C ILE A 213 32.39 -0.55 -17.24
N LYS A 214 32.43 -1.41 -18.26
CA LYS A 214 31.43 -1.48 -19.35
C LYS A 214 30.48 -2.65 -19.09
N SER A 215 29.28 -2.59 -19.69
CA SER A 215 28.29 -3.67 -19.63
C SER A 215 27.97 -4.23 -21.02
N LYS A 216 27.83 -5.56 -21.11
CA LYS A 216 27.53 -6.26 -22.37
C LYS A 216 26.14 -5.92 -22.92
N GLY A 217 25.16 -5.73 -22.06
CA GLY A 217 23.76 -5.42 -22.41
C GLY A 217 23.20 -4.24 -21.63
N ASP A 218 21.87 -4.09 -21.70
CA ASP A 218 21.13 -3.16 -20.87
C ASP A 218 21.09 -3.64 -19.43
N VAL A 219 21.28 -2.70 -18.52
CA VAL A 219 21.44 -2.96 -17.09
C VAL A 219 20.62 -1.96 -16.31
N GLU A 220 19.98 -2.45 -15.25
CA GLU A 220 19.34 -1.62 -14.25
C GLU A 220 20.03 -1.79 -12.90
N PHE A 221 20.66 -0.75 -12.39
CA PHE A 221 21.25 -0.78 -11.04
C PHE A 221 20.17 -0.53 -10.00
N VAL A 222 20.15 -1.35 -8.95
CA VAL A 222 19.11 -1.32 -7.90
C VAL A 222 19.65 -0.72 -6.61
N ASP A 223 20.87 -1.10 -6.21
CA ASP A 223 21.46 -0.64 -4.96
C ASP A 223 22.98 -0.74 -4.98
N GLY A 224 23.63 -0.05 -4.04
CA GLY A 224 25.07 -0.10 -3.84
C GLY A 224 25.47 0.55 -2.52
N PHE A 225 26.46 -0.06 -1.87
CA PHE A 225 26.97 0.39 -0.59
C PHE A 225 28.41 -0.08 -0.40
N GLN A 226 29.08 0.43 0.65
CA GLN A 226 30.42 0.02 1.02
C GLN A 226 30.44 -0.49 2.47
N ILE A 227 31.10 -1.63 2.69
CA ILE A 227 31.42 -2.16 4.03
C ILE A 227 32.93 -2.33 4.08
N SER A 228 33.58 -1.65 5.04
CA SER A 228 35.04 -1.63 5.13
C SER A 228 35.67 -1.15 3.80
N SER A 229 36.57 -1.93 3.18
CA SER A 229 37.14 -1.63 1.86
C SER A 229 36.36 -2.23 0.70
N THR A 230 35.34 -3.06 0.95
CA THR A 230 34.59 -3.73 -0.12
C THR A 230 33.36 -2.92 -0.51
N ILE A 231 33.24 -2.62 -1.80
CA ILE A 231 32.12 -1.91 -2.42
C ILE A 231 31.26 -2.95 -3.14
N TYR A 232 29.95 -2.85 -2.94
CA TYR A 232 28.96 -3.77 -3.48
C TYR A 232 28.04 -3.03 -4.45
N LEU A 233 27.72 -3.63 -5.59
CA LEU A 233 26.70 -3.13 -6.51
C LEU A 233 25.76 -4.26 -6.93
N PHE A 234 24.47 -3.93 -7.01
CA PHE A 234 23.43 -4.86 -7.41
C PHE A 234 22.74 -4.36 -8.68
N SER A 235 22.55 -5.26 -9.63
CA SER A 235 21.89 -4.90 -10.90
C SER A 235 21.07 -6.03 -11.51
N ASN A 236 20.08 -5.64 -12.31
CA ASN A 236 19.36 -6.51 -13.21
C ASN A 236 19.95 -6.38 -14.61
N VAL A 237 20.54 -7.44 -15.14
CA VAL A 237 20.95 -7.53 -16.55
C VAL A 237 19.74 -7.98 -17.36
N LEU A 238 19.31 -7.13 -18.29
CA LEU A 238 18.13 -7.36 -19.12
C LEU A 238 18.48 -8.22 -20.32
N SER A 239 17.68 -9.25 -20.59
CA SER A 239 17.82 -10.09 -21.79
C SER A 239 16.44 -10.42 -22.36
N ALA A 240 16.38 -10.68 -23.67
CA ALA A 240 15.14 -11.01 -24.39
C ALA A 240 14.40 -12.24 -23.85
N ARG A 241 15.05 -13.10 -23.04
CA ARG A 241 14.45 -14.32 -22.50
C ARG A 241 14.50 -14.42 -20.97
N THR A 242 15.56 -13.92 -20.31
CA THR A 242 15.83 -14.11 -18.88
C THR A 242 16.43 -12.86 -18.21
N ASN A 243 15.78 -12.33 -17.18
CA ASN A 243 16.40 -11.30 -16.32
C ASN A 243 17.34 -12.00 -15.32
N ARG A 244 18.55 -11.47 -15.17
CA ARG A 244 19.55 -12.01 -14.25
C ARG A 244 19.96 -10.96 -13.25
N VAL A 245 20.00 -11.33 -11.98
CA VAL A 245 20.46 -10.44 -10.91
C VAL A 245 21.95 -10.65 -10.68
N ARG A 246 22.73 -9.57 -10.83
CA ARG A 246 24.18 -9.55 -10.64
C ARG A 246 24.55 -8.82 -9.36
N LEU A 247 25.46 -9.44 -8.62
CA LEU A 247 26.21 -8.84 -7.53
C LEU A 247 27.63 -8.59 -8.02
N ILE A 248 28.12 -7.37 -7.82
CA ILE A 248 29.48 -6.95 -8.13
C ILE A 248 30.21 -6.58 -6.84
N TRP A 249 31.46 -7.01 -6.70
CA TRP A 249 32.38 -6.56 -5.67
C TRP A 249 33.52 -5.74 -6.28
N LEU A 250 33.87 -4.64 -5.62
CA LEU A 250 35.08 -3.87 -5.87
C LEU A 250 35.83 -3.66 -4.54
N GLU A 251 37.14 -3.52 -4.60
CA GLU A 251 38.02 -3.24 -3.47
C GLU A 251 38.52 -1.79 -3.57
N GLY A 252 38.07 -0.94 -2.65
CA GLY A 252 38.46 0.47 -2.55
C GLY A 252 39.88 0.64 -2.00
N ASP A 253 40.88 0.23 -2.77
CA ASP A 253 42.30 0.32 -2.41
C ASP A 253 43.14 0.93 -3.55
N LYS A 254 44.24 1.59 -3.18
CA LYS A 254 45.30 2.20 -4.00
C LYS A 254 44.89 3.38 -4.89
N SER A 255 43.96 3.21 -5.82
CA SER A 255 43.61 4.22 -6.85
C SER A 255 42.23 3.96 -7.45
N LYS A 256 41.71 4.90 -8.25
CA LYS A 256 40.44 4.69 -8.99
C LYS A 256 40.57 3.51 -9.94
N THR A 257 41.70 3.44 -10.64
CA THR A 257 42.00 2.39 -11.62
C THR A 257 42.10 1.02 -10.97
N ASP A 258 42.82 0.92 -9.85
CA ASP A 258 42.97 -0.35 -9.11
C ASP A 258 41.62 -0.81 -8.54
N THR A 259 40.84 0.13 -7.99
CA THR A 259 39.50 -0.17 -7.49
C THR A 259 38.60 -0.76 -8.58
N LEU A 260 38.56 -0.14 -9.76
CA LEU A 260 37.71 -0.63 -10.86
C LEU A 260 38.25 -1.94 -11.49
N LYS A 261 39.57 -2.17 -11.46
CA LYS A 261 40.20 -3.43 -11.92
C LYS A 261 39.98 -4.61 -10.97
N SER A 262 39.68 -4.35 -9.70
CA SER A 262 39.38 -5.38 -8.71
C SER A 262 38.01 -6.06 -8.89
N LEU A 263 37.28 -5.70 -9.95
CA LEU A 263 35.97 -6.22 -10.33
C LEU A 263 35.87 -7.74 -10.20
N ARG A 264 34.94 -8.16 -9.34
CA ARG A 264 34.44 -9.54 -9.23
C ARG A 264 32.92 -9.53 -9.32
N GLY A 265 32.32 -10.66 -9.71
CA GLY A 265 30.86 -10.76 -9.78
C GLY A 265 30.29 -12.15 -9.54
N ALA A 266 29.00 -12.17 -9.19
CA ALA A 266 28.21 -13.37 -9.02
C ALA A 266 26.76 -13.17 -9.50
N THR A 267 26.13 -14.26 -9.91
CA THR A 267 24.69 -14.35 -10.17
C THR A 267 23.96 -14.69 -8.87
N LEU A 268 22.94 -13.91 -8.50
CA LEU A 268 22.00 -14.30 -7.44
C LEU A 268 20.88 -15.14 -8.06
N SER A 269 20.77 -16.40 -7.65
CA SER A 269 19.83 -17.36 -8.22
C SER A 269 18.68 -17.67 -7.26
N VAL A 270 17.46 -17.51 -7.75
CA VAL A 270 16.21 -17.61 -6.99
C VAL A 270 15.37 -18.79 -7.51
N SER A 271 15.79 -20.02 -7.24
CA SER A 271 15.14 -21.29 -7.67
C SER A 271 15.05 -21.50 -9.20
N ASN A 272 14.47 -22.63 -9.67
CA ASN A 272 14.44 -23.10 -11.08
C ASN A 272 13.80 -22.15 -12.13
N GLY A 273 13.43 -20.93 -11.75
CA GLY A 273 12.83 -19.95 -12.65
C GLY A 273 13.87 -19.19 -13.47
N GLU A 274 13.64 -19.08 -14.77
CA GLU A 274 14.48 -18.34 -15.71
C GLU A 274 14.31 -16.80 -15.63
N ARG A 275 13.43 -16.28 -14.76
CA ARG A 275 13.07 -14.84 -14.73
C ARG A 275 12.96 -14.30 -13.31
N SER A 276 14.08 -13.93 -12.70
CA SER A 276 14.10 -13.20 -11.43
C SER A 276 14.54 -11.75 -11.65
N ARG A 277 13.85 -10.79 -11.03
CA ARG A 277 14.22 -9.37 -11.07
C ARG A 277 14.30 -8.82 -9.65
N LEU A 278 15.41 -8.20 -9.30
CA LEU A 278 15.59 -7.51 -8.02
C LEU A 278 14.84 -6.17 -8.05
N VAL A 279 13.95 -5.97 -7.07
CA VAL A 279 13.11 -4.77 -6.94
C VAL A 279 13.68 -3.81 -5.91
N ALA A 280 14.10 -4.34 -4.76
CA ALA A 280 14.67 -3.57 -3.67
C ALA A 280 15.72 -4.39 -2.90
N SER A 281 16.54 -3.70 -2.13
CA SER A 281 17.73 -4.25 -1.49
C SER A 281 17.98 -3.57 -0.15
N SER A 282 18.51 -4.33 0.81
CA SER A 282 19.02 -3.76 2.05
C SER A 282 20.10 -4.66 2.66
N VAL A 283 21.23 -4.05 3.03
CA VAL A 283 22.26 -4.70 3.86
C VAL A 283 21.70 -4.99 5.25
N ILE A 284 21.93 -6.20 5.77
CA ILE A 284 21.57 -6.54 7.14
C ILE A 284 22.77 -6.16 8.02
N PRO A 285 22.65 -5.17 8.93
CA PRO A 285 23.77 -4.75 9.77
C PRO A 285 24.33 -5.92 10.58
N GLY A 286 25.65 -6.01 10.69
CA GLY A 286 26.36 -7.09 11.37
C GLY A 286 27.82 -7.15 10.95
N GLU A 287 28.58 -8.06 11.55
CA GLU A 287 29.98 -8.30 11.19
C GLU A 287 30.10 -9.28 10.01
N GLN A 288 30.53 -10.51 10.29
CA GLN A 288 30.66 -11.60 9.33
C GLN A 288 29.77 -12.78 9.72
N PRO A 289 29.18 -13.50 8.75
CA PRO A 289 29.17 -13.21 7.32
C PRO A 289 28.39 -11.92 6.98
N VAL A 290 28.72 -11.31 5.83
CA VAL A 290 27.98 -10.14 5.32
C VAL A 290 26.63 -10.63 4.79
N LEU A 291 25.60 -10.43 5.60
CA LEU A 291 24.23 -10.77 5.24
C LEU A 291 23.56 -9.61 4.51
N TRP A 292 22.81 -9.97 3.48
CA TRP A 292 22.08 -9.03 2.64
C TRP A 292 20.70 -9.55 2.33
N SER A 293 19.75 -8.63 2.20
CA SER A 293 18.37 -8.95 1.86
C SER A 293 17.96 -8.31 0.54
N GLY A 294 17.23 -9.07 -0.26
CA GLY A 294 16.69 -8.62 -1.54
C GLY A 294 15.22 -8.97 -1.66
N VAL A 295 14.46 -8.04 -2.23
CA VAL A 295 13.08 -8.27 -2.68
C VAL A 295 13.13 -8.63 -4.15
N PHE A 296 12.75 -9.85 -4.48
CA PHE A 296 12.74 -10.36 -5.85
C PHE A 296 11.32 -10.48 -6.38
N SER A 297 11.11 -10.04 -7.61
CA SER A 297 9.96 -10.39 -8.43
C SER A 297 10.23 -11.74 -9.11
N ILE A 298 9.32 -12.70 -8.91
CA ILE A 298 9.43 -14.08 -9.41
C ILE A 298 8.76 -14.24 -10.78
N ASP A 299 7.71 -13.47 -11.06
CA ASP A 299 7.00 -13.43 -12.34
C ASP A 299 7.64 -12.46 -13.35
N GLY A 300 8.63 -11.68 -12.90
CA GLY A 300 9.23 -10.57 -13.65
C GLY A 300 8.39 -9.29 -13.65
N GLY A 301 7.20 -9.31 -13.04
CA GLY A 301 6.30 -8.18 -12.81
C GLY A 301 6.21 -7.79 -11.33
N ASP A 302 5.22 -6.97 -10.97
CA ASP A 302 5.09 -6.46 -9.60
C ASP A 302 4.10 -7.28 -8.74
N THR A 303 3.63 -8.45 -9.22
CA THR A 303 2.49 -9.14 -8.57
C THR A 303 2.89 -10.25 -7.62
N ASP A 304 4.05 -10.89 -7.83
CA ASP A 304 4.58 -11.93 -6.95
C ASP A 304 6.00 -11.59 -6.50
N THR A 305 6.13 -11.14 -5.25
CA THR A 305 7.41 -10.72 -4.69
C THR A 305 7.79 -11.54 -3.46
N GLU A 306 9.08 -11.85 -3.34
CA GLU A 306 9.65 -12.61 -2.23
C GLU A 306 10.85 -11.88 -1.61
N LEU A 307 10.87 -11.79 -0.28
CA LEU A 307 12.00 -11.29 0.49
C LEU A 307 12.93 -12.45 0.85
N MET A 308 14.20 -12.30 0.52
CA MET A 308 15.21 -13.35 0.71
C MET A 308 16.47 -12.83 1.35
N VAL A 309 17.20 -13.72 2.03
CA VAL A 309 18.51 -13.43 2.62
C VAL A 309 19.61 -14.18 1.89
N PHE A 310 20.70 -13.49 1.57
CA PHE A 310 21.92 -14.05 1.00
C PHE A 310 23.10 -13.74 1.89
N ASP A 311 24.11 -14.62 1.81
CA ASP A 311 25.45 -14.34 2.26
C ASP A 311 26.24 -13.87 1.05
N ILE A 312 26.61 -12.59 1.08
CA ILE A 312 27.28 -11.90 -0.02
C ILE A 312 28.76 -11.66 0.29
N SER A 313 29.29 -12.35 1.31
CA SER A 313 30.69 -12.21 1.69
C SER A 313 31.58 -12.56 0.49
N PRO A 314 32.52 -11.66 0.11
CA PRO A 314 33.47 -11.98 -0.95
C PRO A 314 34.37 -13.13 -0.51
N ASP A 315 34.57 -14.09 -1.41
CA ASP A 315 35.56 -15.15 -1.20
C ASP A 315 36.84 -14.77 -1.93
N TYR A 316 37.82 -14.27 -1.19
CA TYR A 316 39.11 -13.88 -1.75
C TYR A 316 40.08 -15.06 -1.91
N SER A 317 39.70 -16.28 -1.49
CA SER A 317 40.55 -17.46 -1.64
C SER A 317 40.60 -17.98 -3.08
N THR A 318 39.58 -17.69 -3.89
CA THR A 318 39.50 -18.06 -5.31
C THR A 318 39.78 -16.86 -6.22
N ASN A 319 40.57 -17.05 -7.26
CA ASN A 319 40.90 -16.02 -8.27
C ASN A 319 39.94 -16.01 -9.47
N THR A 320 38.80 -16.70 -9.38
CA THR A 320 37.96 -17.07 -10.55
C THR A 320 36.64 -16.30 -10.65
N ASP A 321 36.37 -15.34 -9.77
CA ASP A 321 35.07 -14.67 -9.65
C ASP A 321 34.89 -13.54 -10.70
N SER A 322 35.28 -13.78 -11.95
CA SER A 322 35.10 -12.82 -13.05
C SER A 322 33.62 -12.70 -13.42
N ASP A 323 33.17 -11.50 -13.78
CA ASP A 323 31.79 -11.27 -14.22
C ASP A 323 31.67 -11.34 -15.76
N PRO A 324 30.66 -12.06 -16.31
CA PRO A 324 30.50 -12.18 -17.77
C PRO A 324 29.78 -10.99 -18.42
N ASP A 325 29.07 -10.17 -17.65
CA ASP A 325 28.26 -9.05 -18.14
C ASP A 325 28.96 -7.70 -17.91
N PHE A 326 29.81 -7.59 -16.88
CA PHE A 326 30.57 -6.40 -16.53
C PHE A 326 32.08 -6.62 -16.68
N TYR A 327 32.77 -5.66 -17.29
CA TYR A 327 34.19 -5.81 -17.56
C TYR A 327 34.93 -4.47 -17.73
N THR A 328 36.21 -4.45 -17.38
CA THR A 328 37.15 -3.36 -17.70
C THR A 328 37.87 -3.58 -19.03
N SER A 329 38.11 -4.84 -19.41
CA SER A 329 38.65 -5.29 -20.69
C SER A 329 37.80 -6.44 -21.25
N ALA A 330 37.64 -6.53 -22.57
CA ALA A 330 36.71 -7.48 -23.21
C ALA A 330 36.88 -8.92 -22.67
N PRO A 331 35.80 -9.56 -22.17
CA PRO A 331 35.89 -10.83 -21.47
C PRO A 331 36.08 -12.01 -22.44
N THR A 332 36.88 -13.00 -22.03
CA THR A 332 36.84 -14.38 -22.57
C THR A 332 35.62 -15.13 -22.01
N GLU A 333 35.30 -16.33 -22.49
CA GLU A 333 34.17 -17.10 -21.90
C GLU A 333 34.42 -17.37 -20.40
N VAL A 334 33.53 -16.85 -19.55
CA VAL A 334 33.59 -16.98 -18.09
C VAL A 334 32.34 -17.68 -17.57
N THR A 335 32.52 -18.66 -16.69
CA THR A 335 31.44 -19.27 -15.90
C THR A 335 31.19 -18.44 -14.63
N PRO A 336 30.03 -17.80 -14.47
CA PRO A 336 29.78 -16.93 -13.33
C PRO A 336 29.59 -17.73 -12.02
N LYS A 337 30.09 -17.20 -10.91
CA LYS A 337 29.75 -17.67 -9.56
C LYS A 337 28.24 -17.55 -9.33
N ILE A 338 27.63 -18.54 -8.69
CA ILE A 338 26.19 -18.54 -8.38
C ILE A 338 26.00 -18.56 -6.86
N LEU A 339 25.27 -17.59 -6.32
CA LEU A 339 24.85 -17.55 -4.93
C LEU A 339 23.37 -17.92 -4.82
N LYS A 340 23.04 -18.80 -3.89
CA LYS A 340 21.67 -19.18 -3.55
C LYS A 340 21.24 -18.51 -2.24
N PRO A 341 19.95 -18.21 -2.04
CA PRO A 341 19.48 -17.64 -0.79
C PRO A 341 19.71 -18.61 0.37
N LYS A 342 20.07 -18.07 1.54
CA LYS A 342 20.09 -18.80 2.81
C LYS A 342 18.67 -19.14 3.27
N ALA A 343 17.72 -18.22 3.05
CA ALA A 343 16.31 -18.39 3.38
C ALA A 343 15.40 -17.49 2.53
N VAL A 344 14.17 -17.94 2.31
CA VAL A 344 13.04 -17.12 1.85
C VAL A 344 12.23 -16.74 3.09
N LEU A 345 12.16 -15.45 3.40
CA LEU A 345 11.60 -14.96 4.66
C LEU A 345 10.11 -14.63 4.56
N PHE A 346 9.69 -14.05 3.44
CA PHE A 346 8.34 -13.51 3.30
C PHE A 346 7.91 -13.45 1.84
N ARG A 347 6.63 -13.78 1.60
CA ARG A 347 5.98 -13.69 0.29
C ARG A 347 4.84 -12.70 0.39
N HIS A 348 4.81 -11.73 -0.49
CA HIS A 348 3.77 -10.70 -0.53
C HIS A 348 3.63 -10.18 -1.95
N SER A 349 2.46 -9.65 -2.30
CA SER A 349 2.27 -8.98 -3.59
C SER A 349 2.88 -7.58 -3.55
N SER A 350 3.53 -7.17 -4.63
CA SER A 350 3.95 -5.79 -4.86
C SER A 350 4.81 -5.15 -3.75
N MET A 351 5.80 -5.87 -3.22
CA MET A 351 6.82 -5.22 -2.38
C MET A 351 7.68 -4.28 -3.24
N THR A 352 7.96 -3.08 -2.74
CA THR A 352 8.63 -2.01 -3.49
C THR A 352 9.90 -1.51 -2.84
N SER A 353 10.04 -1.68 -1.52
CA SER A 353 11.22 -1.28 -0.76
C SER A 353 11.47 -2.23 0.41
N VAL A 354 12.71 -2.30 0.86
CA VAL A 354 13.09 -3.02 2.07
C VAL A 354 14.17 -2.23 2.81
N LEU A 355 14.08 -2.20 4.14
CA LEU A 355 15.10 -1.74 5.05
C LEU A 355 15.30 -2.80 6.13
N ALA A 356 16.51 -3.34 6.24
CA ALA A 356 16.88 -4.29 7.26
C ALA A 356 17.65 -3.61 8.39
N VAL A 357 17.30 -3.96 9.62
CA VAL A 357 17.99 -3.51 10.83
C VAL A 357 18.21 -4.70 11.76
N ARG A 358 19.20 -4.59 12.65
CA ARG A 358 19.43 -5.59 13.69
C ARG A 358 19.04 -5.01 15.04
N GLN A 359 18.09 -5.65 15.70
CA GLN A 359 17.68 -5.34 17.06
C GLN A 359 18.02 -6.54 17.94
N ARG A 360 19.14 -6.45 18.68
CA ARG A 360 19.70 -7.56 19.47
C ARG A 360 19.91 -8.81 18.61
N GLY A 361 19.39 -9.97 19.02
CA GLY A 361 19.45 -11.21 18.24
C GLY A 361 18.55 -11.24 17.01
N TRP A 362 17.66 -10.26 16.82
CA TRP A 362 16.65 -10.27 15.78
C TRP A 362 17.05 -9.41 14.58
N MET A 363 16.71 -9.89 13.39
CA MET A 363 16.70 -9.09 12.17
C MET A 363 15.28 -8.54 11.99
N VAL A 364 15.13 -7.23 11.81
CA VAL A 364 13.83 -6.61 11.55
C VAL A 364 13.85 -5.99 10.17
N PHE A 365 12.83 -6.30 9.38
CA PHE A 365 12.65 -5.80 8.02
C PHE A 365 11.45 -4.86 7.98
N PHE A 366 11.66 -3.66 7.48
CA PHE A 366 10.59 -2.74 7.11
C PHE A 366 10.42 -2.80 5.59
N ILE A 367 9.20 -3.09 5.15
CA ILE A 367 8.88 -3.44 3.77
C ILE A 367 7.79 -2.50 3.30
N GLY A 368 8.08 -1.73 2.24
CA GLY A 368 7.07 -0.92 1.57
C GLY A 368 6.37 -1.69 0.46
N THR A 369 5.11 -1.36 0.19
CA THR A 369 4.31 -1.99 -0.88
C THR A 369 3.81 -1.00 -1.92
N GLY A 370 3.42 -1.53 -3.08
CA GLY A 370 2.86 -0.79 -4.20
C GLY A 370 1.48 -0.20 -3.92
N ASP A 371 0.75 -0.76 -2.96
CA ASP A 371 -0.55 -0.29 -2.47
C ASP A 371 -0.44 0.53 -1.17
N GLY A 372 0.77 0.99 -0.83
CA GLY A 372 0.97 2.03 0.20
C GLY A 372 0.98 1.53 1.65
N GLN A 373 1.42 0.29 1.89
CA GLN A 373 1.61 -0.25 3.23
C GLN A 373 3.09 -0.24 3.64
N LEU A 374 3.34 0.02 4.93
CA LEU A 374 4.60 -0.26 5.60
C LEU A 374 4.43 -1.47 6.51
N ILE A 375 5.05 -2.57 6.15
CA ILE A 375 5.01 -3.84 6.89
C ILE A 375 6.31 -4.01 7.66
N LYS A 376 6.22 -4.41 8.92
CA LYS A 376 7.34 -4.84 9.77
C LYS A 376 7.36 -6.35 9.86
N LEU A 377 8.53 -6.95 9.72
CA LEU A 377 8.76 -8.38 9.91
C LEU A 377 9.98 -8.61 10.80
N SER A 378 9.77 -9.23 11.96
CA SER A 378 10.87 -9.68 12.84
C SER A 378 11.26 -11.11 12.48
N VAL A 379 12.56 -11.39 12.40
CA VAL A 379 13.12 -12.69 12.04
C VAL A 379 14.22 -13.06 13.02
N ASP A 380 14.17 -14.27 13.57
CA ASP A 380 15.17 -14.74 14.51
C ASP A 380 16.49 -15.15 13.82
N ARG A 381 17.51 -15.53 14.61
CA ARG A 381 18.83 -15.93 14.08
C ARG A 381 18.80 -17.19 13.22
N ASN A 382 17.76 -18.00 13.33
CA ASN A 382 17.57 -19.24 12.57
C ASN A 382 16.68 -19.03 11.33
N TYR A 383 16.43 -17.78 10.96
CA TYR A 383 15.58 -17.37 9.84
C TYR A 383 14.09 -17.75 10.01
N HIS A 384 13.64 -18.00 11.24
CA HIS A 384 12.20 -18.12 11.50
C HIS A 384 11.59 -16.72 11.53
N ALA A 385 10.75 -16.46 10.53
CA ALA A 385 9.96 -15.24 10.49
C ALA A 385 8.87 -15.27 11.56
N GLY A 386 8.82 -14.21 12.36
CA GLY A 386 7.69 -13.89 13.20
C GLY A 386 6.53 -13.34 12.37
N CYS A 387 5.58 -12.72 13.04
CA CYS A 387 4.33 -12.25 12.46
C CYS A 387 4.50 -10.88 11.80
N PRO A 388 4.27 -10.76 10.48
CA PRO A 388 4.23 -9.44 9.86
C PRO A 388 3.20 -8.51 10.51
N THR A 389 3.55 -7.25 10.66
CA THR A 389 2.68 -6.22 11.25
C THR A 389 2.63 -5.01 10.35
N VAL A 390 1.45 -4.51 10.02
CA VAL A 390 1.33 -3.25 9.28
C VAL A 390 1.50 -2.10 10.26
N LEU A 391 2.59 -1.34 10.13
CA LEU A 391 2.85 -0.16 10.97
C LEU A 391 2.07 1.06 10.50
N TYR A 392 1.91 1.17 9.18
CA TYR A 392 1.19 2.27 8.54
C TYR A 392 0.61 1.80 7.20
N ARG A 393 -0.49 2.42 6.80
CA ARG A 393 -1.08 2.28 5.45
C ARG A 393 -1.67 3.61 5.00
N THR A 394 -1.60 3.89 3.72
CA THR A 394 -2.34 4.99 3.11
C THR A 394 -3.83 4.64 2.95
N SER A 395 -4.69 5.65 2.85
CA SER A 395 -6.11 5.47 2.53
C SER A 395 -6.36 5.09 1.06
N ASP A 396 -5.42 5.44 0.19
CA ASP A 396 -5.38 5.20 -1.26
C ASP A 396 -4.24 4.21 -1.63
N ASP A 397 -4.00 3.97 -2.91
CA ASP A 397 -2.93 3.07 -3.40
C ASP A 397 -1.61 3.83 -3.71
N ARG A 398 -1.28 4.90 -2.98
CA ARG A 398 0.00 5.61 -3.18
C ARG A 398 1.17 4.71 -2.80
N LYS A 399 1.91 4.26 -3.82
CA LYS A 399 3.09 3.38 -3.70
C LYS A 399 4.16 3.94 -2.76
N VAL A 400 4.71 3.08 -1.91
CA VAL A 400 5.89 3.38 -1.10
C VAL A 400 7.11 3.49 -2.01
N PHE A 401 7.91 4.54 -1.78
CA PHE A 401 9.13 4.81 -2.52
C PHE A 401 10.17 3.68 -2.33
N PRO A 402 10.99 3.34 -3.36
CA PRO A 402 11.91 2.19 -3.30
C PRO A 402 12.98 2.20 -2.20
N LYS A 403 13.13 3.33 -1.49
CA LYS A 403 14.11 3.52 -0.43
C LYS A 403 13.41 3.96 0.85
N LEU A 404 13.77 3.32 1.96
CA LEU A 404 13.35 3.65 3.32
C LEU A 404 14.59 4.05 4.13
N HIS A 405 14.41 4.80 5.22
CA HIS A 405 15.52 5.16 6.09
C HIS A 405 15.10 5.12 7.56
N LEU A 406 15.89 4.45 8.40
CA LEU A 406 15.71 4.49 9.85
C LEU A 406 16.09 5.88 10.34
N ASP A 407 15.28 6.48 11.20
CA ASP A 407 15.61 7.77 11.80
C ASP A 407 16.90 7.67 12.63
N PRO A 408 18.00 8.33 12.23
CA PRO A 408 19.27 8.20 12.93
C PRO A 408 19.30 8.89 14.29
N VAL A 409 18.32 9.75 14.60
CA VAL A 409 18.25 10.49 15.87
C VAL A 409 17.84 9.56 17.01
N ASP A 410 16.71 8.87 16.86
CA ASP A 410 16.15 8.03 17.92
C ASP A 410 16.10 6.54 17.60
N GLN A 411 16.30 6.14 16.34
CA GLN A 411 16.17 4.76 15.85
C GLN A 411 14.83 4.08 16.17
N LYS A 412 13.82 4.88 16.55
CA LYS A 412 12.46 4.47 16.90
C LYS A 412 11.46 4.83 15.81
N HIS A 413 11.90 5.48 14.73
CA HIS A 413 11.06 5.83 13.59
C HIS A 413 11.71 5.45 12.26
N VAL A 414 10.89 5.30 11.22
CA VAL A 414 11.31 5.12 9.83
C VAL A 414 10.70 6.24 9.00
N TYR A 415 11.51 6.88 8.18
CA TYR A 415 11.04 7.79 7.14
C TYR A 415 10.51 6.98 5.96
N VAL A 416 9.23 7.15 5.67
CA VAL A 416 8.51 6.44 4.62
C VAL A 416 8.00 7.45 3.60
N PRO A 417 8.68 7.59 2.45
CA PRO A 417 8.20 8.41 1.36
C PRO A 417 7.15 7.65 0.53
N PHE A 418 6.15 8.39 0.10
CA PHE A 418 5.08 8.05 -0.83
C PHE A 418 5.06 9.13 -1.91
N SER A 419 4.55 8.85 -3.12
CA SER A 419 4.43 9.78 -4.27
C SER A 419 4.87 11.23 -3.99
N ASN A 420 4.07 12.03 -3.29
CA ASN A 420 4.32 13.42 -2.91
C ASN A 420 4.32 13.70 -1.40
N GLN A 421 4.48 12.68 -0.54
CA GLN A 421 4.41 12.81 0.92
C GLN A 421 5.50 11.99 1.60
N ILE A 422 6.05 12.47 2.71
CA ILE A 422 6.89 11.65 3.59
C ILE A 422 6.27 11.59 4.99
N ARG A 423 6.31 10.40 5.60
CA ARG A 423 5.82 10.14 6.96
C ARG A 423 6.98 9.68 7.85
N ARG A 424 6.96 10.08 9.12
CA ARG A 424 7.85 9.56 10.16
C ARG A 424 7.08 8.55 11.01
N VAL A 425 7.21 7.25 10.67
CA VAL A 425 6.38 6.18 11.24
C VAL A 425 7.13 5.49 12.39
N PRO A 426 6.51 5.32 13.58
CA PRO A 426 7.15 4.61 14.69
C PRO A 426 7.37 3.11 14.36
N VAL A 427 8.54 2.58 14.73
CA VAL A 427 8.92 1.18 14.48
C VAL A 427 8.14 0.17 15.34
N SER A 428 7.53 0.64 16.42
CA SER A 428 6.66 -0.15 17.29
C SER A 428 5.74 0.73 18.13
N LYS A 429 4.67 0.14 18.67
CA LYS A 429 3.70 0.76 19.57
C LYS A 429 3.64 0.02 20.91
N CYS A 430 4.78 -0.14 21.57
CA CYS A 430 4.93 -0.96 22.79
C CYS A 430 3.95 -0.60 23.91
N SER A 431 3.61 0.70 24.05
CA SER A 431 2.66 1.19 25.06
C SER A 431 1.23 0.64 24.91
N THR A 432 0.90 0.01 23.78
CA THR A 432 -0.38 -0.68 23.57
C THR A 432 -0.51 -1.93 24.45
N TYR A 433 0.62 -2.53 24.85
CA TYR A 433 0.64 -3.73 25.68
C TYR A 433 0.68 -3.37 27.16
N THR A 434 -0.38 -3.71 27.88
CA THR A 434 -0.63 -3.21 29.24
C THR A 434 -0.08 -4.10 30.35
N ASN A 435 0.34 -5.33 30.03
CA ASN A 435 0.89 -6.29 30.98
C ASN A 435 2.03 -7.12 30.36
N LEU A 436 2.80 -7.80 31.21
CA LEU A 436 3.97 -8.59 30.82
C LEU A 436 3.64 -9.66 29.77
N GLU A 437 2.54 -10.39 29.95
CA GLU A 437 2.13 -11.46 29.03
C GLU A 437 1.84 -10.88 27.63
N GLN A 438 1.07 -9.79 27.55
CA GLN A 438 0.80 -9.09 26.29
C GLN A 438 2.07 -8.55 25.63
N CYS A 439 2.96 -7.92 26.42
CA CYS A 439 4.21 -7.35 25.93
C CYS A 439 5.12 -8.43 25.32
N TRP A 440 5.23 -9.59 25.98
CA TRP A 440 6.01 -10.71 25.49
C TRP A 440 5.34 -11.42 24.29
N SER A 441 4.02 -11.60 24.32
CA SER A 441 3.25 -12.23 23.24
C SER A 441 3.25 -11.42 21.94
N ALA A 442 3.54 -10.12 22.01
CA ALA A 442 3.73 -9.29 20.82
C ALA A 442 4.88 -9.76 19.92
N GLN A 443 5.87 -10.48 20.48
CA GLN A 443 7.06 -10.95 19.75
C GLN A 443 7.77 -9.82 19.00
N ASP A 444 7.79 -8.62 19.59
CA ASP A 444 8.41 -7.43 19.03
C ASP A 444 9.75 -7.16 19.72
N PRO A 445 10.91 -7.27 19.02
CA PRO A 445 12.23 -7.11 19.61
C PRO A 445 12.55 -5.67 20.05
N TYR A 446 11.74 -4.68 19.69
CA TYR A 446 11.86 -3.31 20.20
C TYR A 446 11.23 -3.11 21.57
N CYS A 447 10.30 -3.99 21.95
CA CYS A 447 9.52 -3.84 23.16
C CYS A 447 10.12 -4.65 24.31
N VAL A 448 10.24 -4.00 25.46
CA VAL A 448 10.63 -4.62 26.72
C VAL A 448 9.59 -4.30 27.78
N TRP A 449 9.34 -5.24 28.69
CA TRP A 449 8.58 -4.98 29.90
C TRP A 449 9.51 -4.38 30.95
N CYS A 450 9.28 -3.13 31.33
CA CYS A 450 10.03 -2.44 32.37
C CYS A 450 9.37 -2.69 33.73
N GLY A 451 10.00 -3.50 34.59
CA GLY A 451 9.43 -3.94 35.85
C GLY A 451 9.13 -2.79 36.81
N SER A 452 10.08 -1.86 36.96
CA SER A 452 9.94 -0.69 37.83
C SER A 452 8.79 0.24 37.43
N LYS A 453 8.58 0.41 36.12
CA LYS A 453 7.47 1.21 35.56
C LYS A 453 6.17 0.43 35.42
N ARG A 454 6.24 -0.91 35.49
CA ARG A 454 5.13 -1.84 35.23
C ARG A 454 4.44 -1.55 33.89
N SER A 455 5.24 -1.33 32.86
CA SER A 455 4.75 -0.99 31.52
C SER A 455 5.64 -1.57 30.43
N CYS A 456 5.06 -1.76 29.24
CA CYS A 456 5.80 -2.17 28.04
C CYS A 456 6.32 -0.92 27.32
N THR A 457 7.64 -0.80 27.17
CA THR A 457 8.32 0.39 26.61
C THR A 457 9.41 -0.04 25.62
N PHE A 458 10.08 0.94 25.01
CA PHE A 458 11.38 0.66 24.39
C PHE A 458 12.43 0.38 25.46
N GLU A 459 13.50 -0.31 25.07
CA GLU A 459 14.64 -0.62 25.93
C GLU A 459 15.26 0.62 26.57
N ASP A 460 15.64 1.61 25.75
CA ASP A 460 16.31 2.83 26.23
C ASP A 460 15.43 3.68 27.16
N ASP A 461 14.11 3.48 27.11
CA ASP A 461 13.16 4.17 27.99
C ASP A 461 13.07 3.48 29.37
N CYS A 462 13.62 2.28 29.54
CA CYS A 462 13.74 1.61 30.83
C CYS A 462 15.16 1.84 31.37
N THR A 463 15.32 2.90 32.16
CA THR A 463 16.60 3.37 32.72
C THR A 463 17.28 2.42 33.72
N ASP A 464 16.62 1.31 34.03
CA ASP A 464 16.96 0.40 35.12
C ASP A 464 17.21 -0.97 34.50
N SER A 465 18.12 -1.78 35.05
CA SER A 465 18.38 -3.15 34.57
C SER A 465 17.26 -4.16 34.90
N ASP A 466 16.07 -3.67 35.25
CA ASP A 466 14.86 -4.41 35.64
C ASP A 466 13.89 -4.61 34.46
N TRP A 467 14.41 -4.86 33.27
CA TRP A 467 13.61 -5.11 32.07
C TRP A 467 13.61 -6.59 31.67
N LEU A 468 12.52 -7.01 31.03
CA LEU A 468 12.34 -8.34 30.45
C LEU A 468 11.93 -8.21 28.98
N SER A 469 12.40 -9.13 28.15
CA SER A 469 12.15 -9.13 26.70
C SER A 469 12.04 -10.54 26.17
N ILE A 470 11.65 -10.64 24.90
CA ILE A 470 11.62 -11.90 24.17
C ILE A 470 13.04 -12.49 24.03
N PRO A 471 13.17 -13.83 23.95
CA PRO A 471 14.45 -14.49 23.73
C PRO A 471 14.99 -14.19 22.32
N ASP A 472 16.27 -14.49 22.09
CA ASP A 472 16.93 -14.30 20.78
C ASP A 472 16.46 -15.30 19.70
N GLU A 473 15.72 -16.33 20.10
CA GLU A 473 15.10 -17.32 19.21
C GLU A 473 13.59 -17.31 19.42
N SER A 474 12.81 -17.48 18.35
CA SER A 474 11.35 -17.46 18.45
C SER A 474 10.85 -18.58 19.38
N GLN A 475 9.97 -18.22 20.32
CA GLN A 475 9.36 -19.15 21.27
C GLN A 475 7.85 -18.97 21.32
N HIS A 476 7.12 -20.08 21.38
CA HIS A 476 5.66 -20.07 21.39
C HIS A 476 5.07 -19.90 22.81
N LYS A 477 5.91 -20.05 23.84
CA LYS A 477 5.50 -19.95 25.25
C LYS A 477 6.59 -19.24 26.06
N MET A 478 6.19 -18.27 26.89
CA MET A 478 7.09 -17.57 27.79
C MET A 478 7.67 -18.51 28.85
N ILE A 479 6.83 -19.42 29.37
CA ILE A 479 7.22 -20.44 30.34
C ILE A 479 6.92 -21.81 29.73
N SER A 480 7.92 -22.69 29.75
CA SER A 480 7.74 -24.10 29.39
C SER A 480 8.13 -24.99 30.56
N HIS A 481 7.55 -26.18 30.62
CA HIS A 481 7.88 -27.16 31.67
C HIS A 481 8.08 -28.55 31.09
N ARG A 482 8.89 -29.33 31.78
CA ARG A 482 9.15 -30.75 31.51
C ARG A 482 8.97 -31.54 32.78
N VAL A 483 8.32 -32.69 32.65
CA VAL A 483 8.12 -33.66 33.73
C VAL A 483 8.95 -34.90 33.40
N GLU A 484 9.99 -35.11 34.18
CA GLU A 484 10.92 -36.23 34.01
C GLU A 484 10.81 -37.19 35.19
N LYS A 485 10.97 -38.48 34.90
CA LYS A 485 11.08 -39.52 35.93
C LYS A 485 12.41 -40.24 35.77
N ASP A 486 13.20 -40.25 36.83
CA ASP A 486 14.49 -40.92 36.82
C ASP A 486 14.35 -42.44 37.00
N THR A 487 15.47 -43.16 36.94
CA THR A 487 15.52 -44.61 37.12
C THR A 487 15.13 -45.06 38.54
N ASN A 488 15.22 -44.17 39.53
CA ASN A 488 14.86 -44.42 40.93
C ASN A 488 13.37 -44.12 41.23
N GLY A 489 12.62 -43.72 40.20
CA GLY A 489 11.22 -43.36 40.29
C GLY A 489 10.96 -41.96 40.85
N GLN A 490 11.99 -41.13 41.03
CA GLN A 490 11.86 -39.75 41.47
C GLN A 490 11.36 -38.89 40.31
N ILE A 491 10.35 -38.06 40.59
CA ILE A 491 9.74 -37.15 39.61
C ILE A 491 10.36 -35.76 39.79
N SER A 492 10.81 -35.16 38.69
CA SER A 492 11.31 -33.79 38.66
C SER A 492 10.51 -32.94 37.69
N LEU A 493 10.09 -31.77 38.16
CA LEU A 493 9.49 -30.72 37.36
C LEU A 493 10.56 -29.68 37.05
N LYS A 494 10.96 -29.60 35.78
CA LYS A 494 11.88 -28.56 35.29
C LYS A 494 11.07 -27.51 34.58
N VAL A 495 11.18 -26.25 35.02
CA VAL A 495 10.47 -25.13 34.42
C VAL A 495 11.49 -24.12 33.89
N HIS A 496 11.29 -23.70 32.65
CA HIS A 496 12.22 -22.88 31.89
C HIS A 496 11.53 -21.59 31.46
N ALA A 497 12.19 -20.46 31.70
CA ALA A 497 11.75 -19.13 31.30
C ALA A 497 12.42 -18.71 29.98
N HIS A 498 11.62 -18.58 28.94
CA HIS A 498 12.04 -18.16 27.60
C HIS A 498 12.07 -16.64 27.51
N LEU A 499 13.08 -16.03 28.12
CA LEU A 499 13.22 -14.59 28.25
C LEU A 499 14.68 -14.17 28.05
N THR A 500 14.87 -12.97 27.53
CA THR A 500 16.12 -12.21 27.67
C THR A 500 15.87 -11.13 28.71
N VAL A 501 16.74 -10.99 29.69
CA VAL A 501 16.52 -10.11 30.85
C VAL A 501 17.74 -9.25 31.15
N GLY A 502 17.52 -8.11 31.78
CA GLY A 502 18.60 -7.28 32.32
C GLY A 502 19.33 -7.96 33.50
N GLU A 503 20.51 -7.46 33.84
CA GLU A 503 21.40 -8.05 34.85
C GLU A 503 20.77 -8.16 36.25
N GLU A 504 19.98 -7.16 36.66
CA GLU A 504 19.28 -7.18 37.96
C GLU A 504 18.22 -8.29 38.03
N VAL A 505 17.52 -8.54 36.93
CA VAL A 505 16.51 -9.60 36.86
C VAL A 505 17.18 -10.98 36.97
N SER A 506 18.30 -11.17 36.28
CA SER A 506 19.06 -12.43 36.29
C SER A 506 19.60 -12.76 37.70
N SER A 507 20.19 -11.77 38.40
CA SER A 507 20.75 -11.96 39.74
C SER A 507 19.71 -12.22 40.83
N ARG A 508 18.46 -11.74 40.66
CA ARG A 508 17.36 -11.90 41.61
C ARG A 508 16.38 -13.03 41.25
N PHE A 509 16.72 -13.83 40.23
CA PHE A 509 15.88 -14.92 39.75
C PHE A 509 15.63 -15.96 40.85
N ALA A 510 14.35 -16.19 41.16
CA ALA A 510 13.95 -17.24 42.08
C ALA A 510 12.58 -17.82 41.70
N CYS A 511 12.32 -19.06 42.11
CA CYS A 511 11.03 -19.72 41.91
C CYS A 511 10.51 -20.33 43.20
N GLN A 512 9.19 -20.24 43.39
CA GLN A 512 8.48 -20.94 44.46
C GLN A 512 7.42 -21.85 43.86
N PHE A 513 7.46 -23.13 44.23
CA PHE A 513 6.48 -24.13 43.81
C PHE A 513 5.53 -24.43 44.97
N ALA A 514 4.24 -24.26 44.74
CA ALA A 514 3.23 -24.53 45.76
C ALA A 514 2.06 -25.32 45.18
N SER A 515 1.53 -26.26 45.96
CA SER A 515 0.22 -26.88 45.75
C SER A 515 -0.73 -26.46 46.88
N ARG A 516 -1.99 -26.94 46.85
CA ARG A 516 -2.97 -26.70 47.92
C ARG A 516 -2.48 -27.17 49.29
N SER A 517 -1.63 -28.20 49.31
CA SER A 517 -1.07 -28.81 50.51
C SER A 517 0.25 -28.17 50.99
N GLY A 518 0.73 -27.11 50.33
CA GLY A 518 1.99 -26.41 50.69
C GLY A 518 3.13 -26.63 49.68
N SER A 519 4.38 -26.58 50.17
CA SER A 519 5.58 -26.80 49.34
C SER A 519 5.65 -28.26 48.89
N ILE A 520 5.93 -28.47 47.60
CA ILE A 520 5.99 -29.80 46.99
C ILE A 520 7.41 -30.29 46.72
N CYS A 521 8.42 -29.42 46.86
CA CYS A 521 9.81 -29.75 46.54
C CYS A 521 10.57 -30.19 47.78
N VAL A 522 11.48 -31.15 47.61
CA VAL A 522 12.44 -31.54 48.64
C VAL A 522 13.48 -30.44 48.89
N SER A 523 14.01 -30.35 50.11
CA SER A 523 14.99 -29.34 50.52
C SER A 523 16.30 -29.39 49.72
N ASN A 524 16.67 -30.56 49.18
CA ASN A 524 17.87 -30.76 48.36
C ASN A 524 17.61 -30.51 46.85
N SER A 525 16.52 -29.83 46.49
CA SER A 525 16.30 -29.45 45.09
C SER A 525 17.39 -28.50 44.61
N PRO A 526 17.81 -28.56 43.33
CA PRO A 526 18.82 -27.65 42.79
C PRO A 526 18.42 -26.17 43.00
N PRO A 527 19.37 -25.28 43.35
CA PRO A 527 19.06 -23.86 43.49
C PRO A 527 18.56 -23.28 42.15
N PRO A 528 17.65 -22.30 42.18
CA PRO A 528 17.18 -21.65 40.97
C PRO A 528 18.34 -20.93 40.28
N GLN A 529 18.50 -21.14 38.98
CA GLN A 529 19.51 -20.47 38.17
C GLN A 529 18.85 -20.04 36.85
N PHE A 530 18.86 -18.75 36.54
CA PHE A 530 18.26 -18.27 35.30
C PHE A 530 18.89 -19.00 34.09
N PRO A 531 18.08 -19.49 33.12
CA PRO A 531 16.62 -19.36 32.97
C PRO A 531 15.76 -20.51 33.56
N GLN A 532 16.31 -21.41 34.36
CA GLN A 532 15.64 -22.65 34.78
C GLN A 532 15.46 -22.81 36.31
N CYS A 533 14.29 -23.32 36.70
CA CYS A 533 14.00 -23.76 38.06
C CYS A 533 13.64 -25.25 38.06
N THR A 534 14.19 -26.00 39.02
CA THR A 534 13.94 -27.44 39.16
C THR A 534 13.31 -27.73 40.51
N CYS A 535 12.19 -28.44 40.50
CA CYS A 535 11.53 -28.94 41.69
C CYS A 535 11.54 -30.46 41.65
N THR A 536 12.26 -31.08 42.57
CA THR A 536 12.20 -32.52 42.77
C THR A 536 11.07 -32.82 43.76
N LEU A 537 10.05 -33.56 43.33
CA LEU A 537 8.85 -33.80 44.13
C LEU A 537 9.19 -34.64 45.37
N SER A 538 8.58 -34.29 46.50
CA SER A 538 8.65 -35.08 47.75
C SER A 538 8.02 -36.46 47.58
N ASP A 539 6.89 -36.53 46.88
CA ASP A 539 6.21 -37.77 46.54
C ASP A 539 6.72 -38.34 45.21
N ARG A 540 6.92 -39.66 45.16
CA ARG A 540 7.37 -40.40 43.96
C ARG A 540 6.22 -40.78 43.02
N THR A 541 4.98 -40.48 43.41
CA THR A 541 3.76 -40.82 42.67
C THR A 541 2.88 -39.58 42.55
N LEU A 542 2.25 -39.39 41.39
CA LEU A 542 1.26 -38.35 41.18
C LEU A 542 -0.15 -38.89 41.46
N PRO A 543 -1.08 -38.08 42.00
CA PRO A 543 -2.48 -38.46 42.18
C PRO A 543 -3.13 -38.86 40.85
N ALA A 544 -4.09 -39.79 40.88
CA ALA A 544 -4.79 -40.27 39.69
C ALA A 544 -5.50 -39.14 38.93
N ASP A 545 -6.09 -38.18 39.65
CA ASP A 545 -6.75 -37.03 39.05
C ASP A 545 -5.75 -36.00 38.51
N GLY A 546 -4.47 -36.07 38.90
CA GLY A 546 -3.41 -35.09 38.66
C GLY A 546 -3.12 -34.18 39.86
N LEU A 547 -2.03 -33.42 39.80
CA LEU A 547 -1.60 -32.47 40.85
C LEU A 547 -1.57 -31.03 40.31
N ASP A 548 -2.29 -30.12 40.96
CA ASP A 548 -2.25 -28.68 40.64
C ASP A 548 -1.06 -28.02 41.32
N VAL A 549 -0.23 -27.38 40.52
CA VAL A 549 0.98 -26.68 40.97
C VAL A 549 0.94 -25.25 40.48
N THR A 550 1.14 -24.31 41.40
CA THR A 550 1.39 -22.91 41.06
C THR A 550 2.87 -22.63 41.22
N VAL A 551 3.51 -22.18 40.13
CA VAL A 551 4.90 -21.75 40.11
C VAL A 551 4.92 -20.22 40.12
N LYS A 552 5.45 -19.62 41.18
CA LYS A 552 5.65 -18.17 41.28
C LYS A 552 7.11 -17.86 40.96
N PHE A 553 7.33 -17.03 39.96
CA PHE A 553 8.65 -16.53 39.59
C PHE A 553 8.87 -15.15 40.17
N ARG A 554 10.09 -14.92 40.65
CA ARG A 554 10.61 -13.60 40.95
C ARG A 554 11.52 -13.18 39.80
N LEU A 555 10.98 -12.38 38.88
CA LEU A 555 11.72 -11.82 37.76
C LEU A 555 11.91 -10.33 38.00
N GLY A 556 12.98 -9.98 38.73
CA GLY A 556 13.21 -8.60 39.16
C GLY A 556 12.08 -8.11 40.06
N THR A 557 11.44 -6.99 39.70
CA THR A 557 10.23 -6.48 40.41
C THR A 557 8.91 -7.00 39.85
N SER A 558 8.94 -7.71 38.72
CA SER A 558 7.74 -8.19 38.03
C SER A 558 7.29 -9.54 38.59
N PRO A 559 6.08 -9.64 39.17
CA PRO A 559 5.55 -10.93 39.59
C PRO A 559 5.04 -11.70 38.37
N LEU A 560 5.41 -12.97 38.26
CA LEU A 560 4.86 -13.89 37.27
C LEU A 560 4.42 -15.18 37.97
N SER A 561 3.24 -15.69 37.63
CA SER A 561 2.72 -16.93 38.20
C SER A 561 2.14 -17.84 37.12
N GLN A 562 2.59 -19.08 37.06
CA GLN A 562 2.09 -20.09 36.14
C GLN A 562 1.33 -21.17 36.91
N ARG A 563 0.14 -21.54 36.43
CA ARG A 563 -0.60 -22.71 36.93
C ARG A 563 -0.35 -23.89 36.01
N LEU A 564 0.05 -25.02 36.58
CA LEU A 564 0.38 -26.26 35.89
C LEU A 564 -0.44 -27.41 36.48
N ARG A 565 -0.92 -28.31 35.61
CA ARG A 565 -1.51 -29.59 36.00
C ARG A 565 -0.50 -30.70 35.70
N LEU A 566 0.04 -31.34 36.73
CA LEU A 566 0.96 -32.46 36.58
C LEU A 566 0.20 -33.77 36.56
N ASN A 567 0.37 -34.53 35.49
CA ASN A 567 -0.20 -35.86 35.32
C ASN A 567 0.92 -36.88 35.17
N ASP A 568 0.66 -38.14 35.52
CA ASP A 568 1.56 -39.23 35.14
C ASP A 568 1.55 -39.34 33.61
N CYS A 569 2.70 -39.10 32.97
CA CYS A 569 2.82 -39.15 31.51
C CYS A 569 2.39 -40.51 30.93
N SER A 570 2.49 -41.58 31.72
CA SER A 570 2.09 -42.94 31.34
C SER A 570 0.57 -43.15 31.33
N ASN A 571 -0.20 -42.24 31.94
CA ASN A 571 -1.67 -42.28 31.99
C ASN A 571 -2.32 -41.50 30.84
N ILE A 572 -1.56 -40.69 30.10
CA ILE A 572 -2.04 -39.99 28.91
C ILE A 572 -2.06 -40.99 27.74
N ARG A 573 -3.23 -41.63 27.52
CA ARG A 573 -3.41 -42.72 26.55
C ARG A 573 -4.59 -42.42 25.61
N GLY A 574 -4.52 -42.96 24.41
CA GLY A 574 -5.58 -42.87 23.42
C GLY A 574 -5.11 -43.37 22.05
N THR A 575 -5.97 -43.25 21.04
CA THR A 575 -5.58 -43.52 19.66
C THR A 575 -4.53 -42.50 19.20
N PRO A 576 -3.40 -42.93 18.61
CA PRO A 576 -2.38 -42.04 18.10
C PRO A 576 -2.98 -41.01 17.14
N SER A 577 -2.94 -39.74 17.54
CA SER A 577 -3.50 -38.63 16.79
C SER A 577 -2.69 -37.37 17.08
N PHE A 578 -2.76 -36.40 16.16
CA PHE A 578 -2.15 -35.08 16.37
C PHE A 578 -2.59 -34.45 17.70
N VAL A 579 -3.89 -34.57 18.04
CA VAL A 579 -4.48 -34.02 19.27
C VAL A 579 -3.87 -34.66 20.52
N LEU A 580 -3.80 -36.00 20.56
CA LEU A 580 -3.21 -36.72 21.70
C LEU A 580 -1.72 -36.41 21.86
N CYS A 581 -0.99 -36.27 20.75
CA CYS A 581 0.41 -35.88 20.76
C CYS A 581 0.60 -34.46 21.33
N GLN A 582 -0.20 -33.50 20.89
CA GLN A 582 -0.18 -32.14 21.45
C GLN A 582 -0.55 -32.11 22.93
N GLU A 583 -1.53 -32.91 23.37
CA GLU A 583 -1.92 -33.01 24.77
C GLU A 583 -0.75 -33.53 25.63
N CYS A 584 -0.07 -34.59 25.16
CA CYS A 584 1.12 -35.13 25.81
C CYS A 584 2.23 -34.08 25.96
N ILE A 585 2.56 -33.35 24.90
CA ILE A 585 3.62 -32.34 24.93
C ILE A 585 3.21 -31.14 25.79
N LYS A 586 1.94 -30.70 25.72
CA LYS A 586 1.41 -29.64 26.59
C LYS A 586 1.44 -30.00 28.07
N ALA A 587 1.31 -31.29 28.42
CA ALA A 587 1.45 -31.78 29.79
C ALA A 587 2.91 -31.74 30.29
N GLY A 588 3.89 -31.44 29.43
CA GLY A 588 5.32 -31.43 29.75
C GLY A 588 5.95 -32.83 29.63
N CYS A 589 5.30 -33.75 28.93
CA CYS A 589 5.76 -35.11 28.68
C CYS A 589 6.46 -35.22 27.30
N GLY A 590 7.02 -36.39 26.99
CA GLY A 590 7.66 -36.70 25.72
C GLY A 590 6.82 -37.65 24.88
N TRP A 591 6.79 -37.45 23.56
CA TRP A 591 6.14 -38.37 22.62
C TRP A 591 7.13 -39.40 22.10
N ASN A 592 6.78 -40.70 22.19
CA ASN A 592 7.61 -41.80 21.71
C ASN A 592 6.76 -43.00 21.25
N LYS A 593 7.12 -43.61 20.12
CA LYS A 593 6.44 -44.79 19.54
C LYS A 593 4.89 -44.65 19.51
N ASN A 594 4.39 -43.51 19.03
CA ASN A 594 2.94 -43.22 18.96
C ASN A 594 2.22 -43.24 20.32
N SER A 595 2.95 -42.98 21.42
CA SER A 595 2.41 -42.95 22.78
C SER A 595 3.07 -41.85 23.62
N CYS A 596 2.41 -41.44 24.70
CA CYS A 596 2.98 -40.49 25.66
C CYS A 596 3.95 -41.21 26.61
N SER A 597 5.06 -40.55 26.95
CA SER A 597 6.14 -41.05 27.80
C SER A 597 6.74 -39.89 28.60
N TRP A 598 7.60 -40.17 29.59
CA TRP A 598 8.26 -39.11 30.35
C TRP A 598 9.17 -38.26 29.45
N ALA A 599 9.39 -36.98 29.79
CA ALA A 599 10.10 -36.04 28.93
C ALA A 599 11.55 -36.45 28.59
N ASN A 600 12.20 -37.24 29.46
CA ASN A 600 13.53 -37.81 29.25
C ASN A 600 13.55 -39.06 28.36
N GLN A 601 12.40 -39.56 27.92
CA GLN A 601 12.24 -40.81 27.15
C GLN A 601 11.61 -40.59 25.76
N GLY A 602 11.26 -39.35 25.40
CA GLY A 602 10.58 -39.02 24.16
C GLY A 602 10.89 -37.61 23.65
N LYS A 603 10.38 -37.27 22.47
CA LYS A 603 10.54 -35.92 21.90
C LYS A 603 9.54 -34.97 22.57
N THR A 604 10.01 -33.79 22.97
CA THR A 604 9.22 -32.78 23.70
C THR A 604 8.83 -31.58 22.83
N ASP A 605 9.12 -31.63 21.53
CA ASP A 605 8.81 -30.59 20.55
C ASP A 605 7.54 -30.95 19.78
N ASP A 606 6.61 -29.98 19.65
CA ASP A 606 5.36 -30.11 18.87
C ASP A 606 5.60 -30.58 17.42
N ARG A 607 6.80 -30.35 16.86
CA ARG A 607 7.22 -30.90 15.55
C ARG A 607 7.13 -32.43 15.49
N ALA A 608 7.20 -33.13 16.63
CA ALA A 608 7.02 -34.58 16.70
C ALA A 608 5.59 -35.04 16.34
N CYS A 609 4.62 -34.13 16.37
CA CYS A 609 3.22 -34.44 16.07
C CYS A 609 2.85 -34.30 14.59
N LYS A 610 3.70 -33.68 13.76
CA LYS A 610 3.39 -33.35 12.36
C LYS A 610 3.12 -34.57 11.48
N ASP A 611 3.73 -35.72 11.79
CA ASP A 611 3.56 -36.96 11.02
C ASP A 611 2.16 -37.61 11.19
N LEU A 612 1.32 -37.07 12.09
CA LEU A 612 -0.01 -37.61 12.43
C LEU A 612 -1.18 -36.83 11.80
N GLU A 613 -0.92 -35.86 10.91
CA GLU A 613 -1.95 -34.97 10.32
C GLU A 613 -2.83 -35.61 9.21
N SER A 614 -2.68 -36.89 8.88
CA SER A 614 -3.49 -37.52 7.83
C SER A 614 -4.84 -38.04 8.34
N GLY A 615 -5.90 -37.27 8.10
CA GLY A 615 -7.27 -37.72 8.37
C GLY A 615 -8.34 -36.75 7.87
N LYS A 616 -8.60 -36.74 6.54
CA LYS A 616 -9.75 -36.06 5.94
C LYS A 616 -11.06 -36.68 6.49
N LYS A 617 -11.77 -35.95 7.34
CA LYS A 617 -13.23 -36.13 7.53
C LYS A 617 -13.95 -35.14 6.61
N SER A 618 -15.13 -35.52 6.11
CA SER A 618 -16.01 -34.67 5.31
C SER A 618 -16.49 -33.47 6.15
N GLY A 619 -15.75 -32.37 6.10
CA GLY A 619 -16.03 -31.13 6.82
C GLY A 619 -16.89 -30.15 6.00
N PRO A 620 -17.20 -28.97 6.58
CA PRO A 620 -17.80 -27.86 5.86
C PRO A 620 -16.96 -27.42 4.65
N GLU A 621 -17.61 -27.16 3.52
CA GLU A 621 -16.95 -26.67 2.29
C GLU A 621 -17.47 -25.27 1.94
N ILE A 622 -16.56 -24.38 1.55
CA ILE A 622 -16.87 -23.01 1.13
C ILE A 622 -16.88 -22.97 -0.40
N TYR A 623 -17.96 -22.49 -1.00
CA TYR A 623 -18.07 -22.30 -2.45
C TYR A 623 -17.79 -20.86 -2.86
N SER A 624 -18.32 -19.87 -2.13
CA SER A 624 -18.08 -18.46 -2.40
C SER A 624 -18.36 -17.56 -1.21
N ILE A 625 -17.78 -16.35 -1.24
CA ILE A 625 -18.04 -15.26 -0.31
C ILE A 625 -18.41 -14.01 -1.13
N THR A 626 -19.50 -13.34 -0.79
CA THR A 626 -19.97 -12.13 -1.48
C THR A 626 -20.23 -11.00 -0.48
N PRO A 627 -19.58 -9.82 -0.64
CA PRO A 627 -18.54 -9.52 -1.63
C PRO A 627 -17.21 -10.23 -1.32
N SER A 628 -16.45 -10.58 -2.36
CA SER A 628 -15.09 -11.13 -2.22
C SER A 628 -14.00 -10.05 -2.17
N VAL A 629 -14.33 -8.81 -2.53
CA VAL A 629 -13.46 -7.64 -2.46
C VAL A 629 -14.13 -6.58 -1.61
N VAL A 630 -13.42 -6.09 -0.60
CA VAL A 630 -13.90 -5.12 0.39
C VAL A 630 -12.87 -4.04 0.62
N SER A 631 -13.28 -2.90 1.16
CA SER A 631 -12.34 -1.93 1.73
C SER A 631 -11.70 -2.52 2.99
N PHE A 632 -10.54 -2.00 3.41
CA PHE A 632 -9.94 -2.28 4.72
C PHE A 632 -10.88 -1.98 5.91
N TYR A 633 -11.98 -1.23 5.73
CA TYR A 633 -13.05 -1.12 6.74
C TYR A 633 -13.94 -2.36 6.88
N GLY A 634 -13.76 -3.36 6.01
CA GLY A 634 -14.58 -4.56 5.95
C GLY A 634 -15.87 -4.34 5.18
N SER A 635 -16.87 -5.18 5.48
CA SER A 635 -18.20 -5.07 4.90
C SER A 635 -19.24 -5.67 5.83
N ASN A 636 -20.42 -5.05 5.83
CA ASN A 636 -21.55 -5.52 6.62
C ASN A 636 -22.41 -6.50 5.80
N HIS A 637 -22.93 -7.53 6.47
CA HIS A 637 -23.84 -8.52 5.87
C HIS A 637 -23.22 -9.24 4.65
N ALA A 638 -21.99 -9.70 4.80
CA ALA A 638 -21.35 -10.57 3.82
C ALA A 638 -22.02 -11.95 3.86
N VAL A 639 -22.17 -12.56 2.69
CA VAL A 639 -22.82 -13.88 2.53
C VAL A 639 -21.78 -14.89 2.11
N LEU A 640 -21.64 -15.98 2.87
CA LEU A 640 -20.84 -17.15 2.51
C LEU A 640 -21.79 -18.26 2.07
N SER A 641 -21.53 -18.87 0.91
CA SER A 641 -22.26 -20.02 0.40
C SER A 641 -21.38 -21.26 0.35
N GLY A 642 -21.97 -22.44 0.57
CA GLY A 642 -21.22 -23.68 0.71
C GLY A 642 -22.10 -24.89 1.01
N GLN A 643 -21.48 -25.93 1.56
CA GLN A 643 -22.16 -27.16 1.97
C GLN A 643 -21.80 -27.52 3.41
N ASN A 644 -22.75 -28.16 4.12
CA ASN A 644 -22.59 -28.60 5.50
C ASN A 644 -22.25 -27.46 6.48
N LEU A 645 -22.83 -26.26 6.27
CA LEU A 645 -22.55 -25.07 7.08
C LEU A 645 -23.42 -24.97 8.35
N GLY A 646 -24.36 -25.88 8.57
CA GLY A 646 -25.35 -25.80 9.66
C GLY A 646 -24.75 -25.77 11.08
N PHE A 647 -23.53 -26.26 11.26
CA PHE A 647 -22.82 -26.32 12.55
C PHE A 647 -21.72 -25.27 12.70
N VAL A 648 -21.63 -24.31 11.78
CA VAL A 648 -20.63 -23.24 11.84
C VAL A 648 -21.03 -22.21 12.89
N THR A 649 -20.10 -21.86 13.78
CA THR A 649 -20.32 -20.86 14.86
C THR A 649 -19.74 -19.50 14.54
N ARG A 650 -18.63 -19.44 13.79
CA ARG A 650 -17.93 -18.21 13.43
C ARG A 650 -17.11 -18.39 12.15
N VAL A 651 -16.86 -17.29 11.46
CA VAL A 651 -15.93 -17.22 10.33
C VAL A 651 -14.61 -16.65 10.83
N ARG A 652 -13.50 -17.32 10.51
CA ARG A 652 -12.15 -16.85 10.80
C ARG A 652 -11.52 -16.31 9.52
N ILE A 653 -11.06 -15.07 9.61
CA ILE A 653 -10.34 -14.37 8.56
C ILE A 653 -8.91 -14.20 9.04
N GLN A 654 -7.99 -14.82 8.32
CA GLN A 654 -6.59 -14.86 8.69
C GLN A 654 -5.76 -14.59 7.44
N THR A 655 -4.80 -13.68 7.56
CA THR A 655 -3.85 -13.46 6.49
C THR A 655 -2.66 -14.38 6.73
N HIS A 656 -1.89 -14.72 5.69
CA HIS A 656 -0.59 -15.38 5.90
C HIS A 656 0.37 -14.50 6.72
N ALA A 657 0.06 -13.21 6.86
CA ALA A 657 0.87 -12.18 7.48
C ALA A 657 0.41 -11.77 8.89
N GLU A 658 -0.86 -11.94 9.26
CA GLU A 658 -1.41 -11.60 10.59
C GLU A 658 -1.57 -12.90 11.39
N CYS A 659 -0.75 -13.04 12.44
CA CYS A 659 -0.79 -14.22 13.30
C CYS A 659 -1.97 -14.23 14.29
N THR A 660 -2.65 -13.10 14.45
CA THR A 660 -3.87 -12.99 15.25
C THR A 660 -5.08 -13.03 14.31
N PRO A 661 -5.68 -14.20 14.08
CA PRO A 661 -6.84 -14.30 13.20
C PRO A 661 -8.01 -13.48 13.76
N LYS A 662 -8.75 -12.82 12.87
CA LYS A 662 -9.98 -12.12 13.23
C LYS A 662 -11.16 -13.08 13.07
N GLU A 663 -12.01 -13.14 14.08
CA GLU A 663 -13.19 -14.00 14.07
C GLU A 663 -14.46 -13.15 14.07
N SER A 664 -15.44 -13.58 13.28
CA SER A 664 -16.73 -12.92 13.13
C SER A 664 -17.85 -13.92 13.41
N PRO A 665 -18.78 -13.61 14.34
CA PRO A 665 -19.89 -14.50 14.64
C PRO A 665 -20.87 -14.61 13.47
N ILE A 666 -21.57 -15.74 13.37
CA ILE A 666 -22.64 -15.92 12.39
C ILE A 666 -23.90 -15.19 12.86
N TRP A 667 -24.53 -14.46 11.94
CA TRP A 667 -25.78 -13.73 12.21
C TRP A 667 -27.01 -14.53 11.77
N ASP A 668 -26.93 -15.12 10.57
CA ASP A 668 -27.97 -15.99 10.01
C ASP A 668 -27.33 -17.24 9.41
N ASN A 669 -27.94 -18.41 9.60
CA ASN A 669 -27.45 -19.68 9.06
C ASN A 669 -28.60 -20.51 8.46
N ALA A 670 -28.53 -20.74 7.15
CA ALA A 670 -29.48 -21.57 6.39
C ALA A 670 -28.92 -22.96 6.05
N GLY A 671 -27.77 -23.34 6.60
CA GLY A 671 -27.09 -24.63 6.38
C GLY A 671 -26.34 -24.75 5.04
N VAL A 672 -26.75 -24.02 4.01
CA VAL A 672 -26.08 -23.88 2.70
C VAL A 672 -25.54 -22.46 2.45
N SER A 673 -26.01 -21.50 3.23
CA SER A 673 -25.51 -20.14 3.25
C SER A 673 -25.54 -19.58 4.67
N LEU A 674 -24.63 -18.66 4.95
CA LEU A 674 -24.58 -17.94 6.21
C LEU A 674 -24.26 -16.46 5.98
N THR A 675 -24.67 -15.63 6.92
CA THR A 675 -24.42 -14.17 6.91
C THR A 675 -23.53 -13.79 8.09
N PHE A 676 -22.54 -12.95 7.84
CA PHE A 676 -21.57 -12.50 8.85
C PHE A 676 -21.02 -11.11 8.50
N HIS A 677 -20.23 -10.51 9.38
CA HIS A 677 -19.53 -9.25 9.11
C HIS A 677 -18.07 -9.52 8.77
N ILE A 678 -17.58 -8.90 7.69
CA ILE A 678 -16.14 -8.86 7.44
C ILE A 678 -15.57 -7.70 8.29
N PRO A 679 -14.68 -7.95 9.25
CA PRO A 679 -14.18 -6.94 10.17
C PRO A 679 -13.20 -5.97 9.49
N SER A 680 -12.99 -4.81 10.10
CA SER A 680 -11.96 -3.86 9.65
C SER A 680 -10.54 -4.38 9.93
N THR A 681 -9.59 -3.96 9.12
CA THR A 681 -8.19 -4.32 9.27
C THR A 681 -7.23 -3.21 8.80
N ASP A 682 -5.96 -3.34 9.18
CA ASP A 682 -4.88 -2.49 8.69
C ASP A 682 -4.13 -3.10 7.50
N ILE A 683 -4.57 -4.27 7.05
CA ILE A 683 -4.03 -4.97 5.89
C ILE A 683 -4.77 -4.59 4.61
N LYS A 684 -4.02 -4.48 3.52
CA LYS A 684 -4.53 -4.57 2.15
C LYS A 684 -3.99 -5.84 1.50
N GLY A 685 -4.67 -6.33 0.47
CA GLY A 685 -4.33 -7.55 -0.21
C GLY A 685 -5.19 -8.75 0.19
N VAL A 686 -4.74 -9.94 -0.25
CA VAL A 686 -5.51 -11.18 -0.18
C VAL A 686 -5.36 -11.84 1.18
N VAL A 687 -6.47 -12.29 1.76
CA VAL A 687 -6.52 -12.97 3.04
C VAL A 687 -7.33 -14.27 2.91
N ARG A 688 -6.98 -15.25 3.74
CA ARG A 688 -7.63 -16.56 3.77
C ARG A 688 -8.81 -16.54 4.74
N VAL A 689 -9.85 -17.28 4.40
CA VAL A 689 -11.08 -17.41 5.19
C VAL A 689 -11.41 -18.88 5.37
N CYS A 690 -11.71 -19.25 6.62
CA CYS A 690 -12.24 -20.56 6.97
C CYS A 690 -13.42 -20.42 7.93
N VAL A 691 -14.23 -21.48 8.03
CA VAL A 691 -15.34 -21.56 8.99
C VAL A 691 -14.96 -22.39 10.20
N ILE A 692 -15.44 -21.98 11.38
CA ILE A 692 -15.12 -22.63 12.65
C ILE A 692 -16.33 -23.36 13.22
N LEU A 693 -16.09 -24.59 13.69
CA LEU A 693 -17.05 -25.43 14.41
C LEU A 693 -16.91 -25.25 15.94
N ASP A 694 -17.83 -25.83 16.71
CA ASP A 694 -17.82 -25.78 18.19
C ASP A 694 -16.51 -26.32 18.82
N ASP A 695 -15.86 -27.28 18.15
CA ASP A 695 -14.58 -27.86 18.57
C ASP A 695 -13.37 -26.96 18.30
N GLY A 696 -13.58 -25.78 17.70
CA GLY A 696 -12.54 -24.80 17.37
C GLY A 696 -11.74 -25.12 16.10
N SER A 697 -12.07 -26.20 15.38
CA SER A 697 -11.43 -26.55 14.11
C SER A 697 -11.85 -25.62 12.98
N CYS A 698 -10.93 -25.34 12.07
CA CYS A 698 -11.06 -24.40 10.95
C CYS A 698 -11.15 -25.20 9.63
N HIS A 699 -12.25 -25.03 8.90
CA HIS A 699 -12.57 -25.79 7.68
C HIS A 699 -12.85 -24.90 6.49
N GLY A 700 -12.60 -25.42 5.30
CA GLY A 700 -12.75 -24.67 4.05
C GLY A 700 -11.56 -23.72 3.77
N ASP A 701 -11.47 -23.31 2.51
CA ASP A 701 -10.42 -22.43 2.02
C ASP A 701 -10.99 -21.48 0.98
N ALA A 702 -11.19 -20.22 1.37
CA ALA A 702 -11.65 -19.17 0.49
C ALA A 702 -10.80 -17.92 0.68
N ASN A 703 -10.75 -17.07 -0.34
CA ASN A 703 -10.00 -15.82 -0.29
C ASN A 703 -10.93 -14.62 -0.40
N ILE A 704 -10.63 -13.58 0.38
CA ILE A 704 -11.18 -12.24 0.18
C ILE A 704 -10.02 -11.24 0.05
N THR A 705 -10.28 -10.11 -0.59
CA THR A 705 -9.25 -9.07 -0.81
C THR A 705 -9.67 -7.78 -0.13
N TYR A 706 -8.82 -7.27 0.76
CA TYR A 706 -8.93 -5.92 1.30
C TYR A 706 -8.28 -4.91 0.36
N ARG A 707 -8.96 -3.80 0.08
CA ARG A 707 -8.51 -2.69 -0.77
C ARG A 707 -8.56 -1.35 -0.03
N SER A 708 -7.97 -0.35 -0.68
CA SER A 708 -8.08 1.05 -0.30
C SER A 708 -9.51 1.59 -0.32
N LEU A 709 -9.68 2.82 0.18
CA LEU A 709 -10.97 3.51 0.11
C LEU A 709 -11.32 3.87 -1.33
N PRO A 710 -12.62 3.87 -1.68
CA PRO A 710 -13.04 4.39 -2.96
C PRO A 710 -12.91 5.91 -2.99
N SER A 711 -12.48 6.45 -4.12
CA SER A 711 -12.53 7.89 -4.41
C SER A 711 -13.65 8.19 -5.40
N CYS A 712 -14.21 9.39 -5.29
CA CYS A 712 -15.25 9.89 -6.17
C CYS A 712 -14.85 11.29 -6.65
N ASP A 713 -14.24 11.32 -7.83
CA ASP A 713 -13.57 12.50 -8.36
C ASP A 713 -14.52 13.36 -9.20
N ASN A 714 -15.47 12.73 -9.90
CA ASN A 714 -16.42 13.43 -10.75
C ASN A 714 -17.79 12.70 -10.82
N ILE A 715 -18.84 13.46 -11.14
CA ILE A 715 -20.21 12.97 -11.33
C ILE A 715 -20.74 13.50 -12.66
N THR A 716 -21.20 12.59 -13.53
CA THR A 716 -21.75 12.95 -14.84
C THR A 716 -23.10 12.26 -15.09
N PRO A 717 -24.16 13.02 -15.43
CA PRO A 717 -24.25 14.49 -15.44
C PRO A 717 -24.19 15.11 -14.03
N SER A 718 -23.85 16.40 -13.93
CA SER A 718 -23.77 17.14 -12.65
C SER A 718 -25.14 17.69 -12.17
N SER A 719 -26.22 17.33 -12.87
CA SER A 719 -27.58 17.75 -12.55
C SER A 719 -28.60 16.62 -12.72
N SER A 720 -29.74 16.73 -12.04
CA SER A 720 -30.84 15.77 -12.13
C SER A 720 -32.19 16.47 -12.12
N TRP A 721 -33.23 15.84 -12.65
CA TRP A 721 -34.61 16.31 -12.53
C TRP A 721 -35.22 15.90 -11.18
N MET A 722 -36.11 16.74 -10.63
CA MET A 722 -36.68 16.56 -9.29
C MET A 722 -37.40 15.22 -9.11
N SER A 723 -38.01 14.67 -10.16
CA SER A 723 -38.65 13.34 -10.10
C SER A 723 -37.68 12.19 -9.85
N GLY A 724 -36.36 12.41 -9.88
CA GLY A 724 -35.33 11.39 -9.65
C GLY A 724 -35.26 10.37 -10.79
N LYS A 725 -34.62 9.23 -10.54
CA LYS A 725 -34.44 8.16 -11.55
C LYS A 725 -33.65 8.58 -12.79
N ARG A 726 -32.86 9.64 -12.66
CA ARG A 726 -31.82 9.94 -13.64
C ARG A 726 -30.63 9.05 -13.35
N LYS A 727 -30.07 8.46 -14.40
CA LYS A 727 -28.90 7.61 -14.30
C LYS A 727 -27.64 8.48 -14.25
N LEU A 728 -26.96 8.50 -13.11
CA LEU A 728 -25.69 9.21 -12.95
C LEU A 728 -24.52 8.23 -12.97
N THR A 729 -23.40 8.68 -13.52
CA THR A 729 -22.13 7.96 -13.51
C THR A 729 -21.14 8.69 -12.60
N LEU A 730 -20.70 8.00 -11.55
CA LEU A 730 -19.58 8.39 -10.71
C LEU A 730 -18.29 7.92 -11.37
N THR A 731 -17.27 8.76 -11.42
CA THR A 731 -15.92 8.41 -11.89
C THR A 731 -14.94 8.59 -10.74
N GLY A 732 -14.06 7.61 -10.54
CA GLY A 732 -13.05 7.64 -9.48
C GLY A 732 -12.25 6.35 -9.40
N SER A 733 -11.89 5.92 -8.19
CA SER A 733 -11.10 4.70 -7.95
C SER A 733 -11.78 3.77 -6.94
N HIS A 734 -11.52 2.46 -7.07
CA HIS A 734 -12.02 1.40 -6.19
C HIS A 734 -13.54 1.40 -5.95
N LEU A 735 -14.34 1.90 -6.90
CA LEU A 735 -15.78 2.07 -6.70
C LEU A 735 -16.52 0.74 -6.45
N GLU A 736 -15.89 -0.41 -6.74
CA GLU A 736 -16.41 -1.75 -6.47
C GLU A 736 -16.65 -2.05 -4.98
N VAL A 737 -15.97 -1.34 -4.06
CA VAL A 737 -16.13 -1.56 -2.61
C VAL A 737 -17.24 -0.71 -1.99
N ALA A 738 -17.85 0.20 -2.76
CA ALA A 738 -18.96 1.01 -2.28
C ALA A 738 -20.23 0.15 -2.09
N GLU A 739 -20.86 0.26 -0.92
CA GLU A 739 -22.10 -0.46 -0.59
C GLU A 739 -23.36 0.34 -0.96
N GLY A 740 -23.24 1.66 -1.06
CA GLY A 740 -24.34 2.56 -1.41
C GLY A 740 -23.88 3.99 -1.67
N VAL A 741 -24.83 4.82 -2.12
CA VAL A 741 -24.65 6.26 -2.35
C VAL A 741 -25.65 7.03 -1.50
N LYS A 742 -25.19 8.07 -0.81
CA LYS A 742 -26.00 8.94 0.04
C LYS A 742 -25.99 10.37 -0.49
N HIS A 743 -27.18 10.94 -0.58
CA HIS A 743 -27.41 12.33 -0.95
C HIS A 743 -27.81 13.12 0.30
N SER A 744 -27.19 14.27 0.55
CA SER A 744 -27.42 15.00 1.81
C SER A 744 -28.86 15.48 2.03
N HIS A 745 -29.64 15.65 0.96
CA HIS A 745 -31.04 16.07 1.05
C HIS A 745 -32.02 14.95 1.46
N THR A 746 -31.59 13.68 1.44
CA THR A 746 -32.46 12.53 1.78
C THR A 746 -31.81 11.60 2.80
N LYS A 747 -32.63 10.94 3.62
CA LYS A 747 -32.17 9.94 4.60
C LYS A 747 -32.05 8.54 4.00
N GLN A 748 -32.64 8.30 2.83
CA GLN A 748 -32.65 6.98 2.21
C GLN A 748 -31.40 6.77 1.37
N ASP A 749 -30.63 5.73 1.70
CA ASP A 749 -29.44 5.34 0.94
C ASP A 749 -29.86 4.70 -0.39
N VAL A 750 -29.19 5.07 -1.49
CA VAL A 750 -29.34 4.39 -2.77
C VAL A 750 -28.49 3.13 -2.74
N LYS A 751 -29.14 1.96 -2.79
CA LYS A 751 -28.46 0.68 -2.90
C LYS A 751 -27.90 0.50 -4.31
N LEU A 752 -26.63 0.10 -4.39
CA LEU A 752 -25.97 -0.15 -5.66
C LEU A 752 -26.33 -1.55 -6.21
N PRO A 753 -26.47 -1.71 -7.53
CA PRO A 753 -26.69 -3.02 -8.13
C PRO A 753 -25.44 -3.89 -7.94
N ARG A 754 -25.51 -4.89 -7.04
CA ARG A 754 -24.46 -5.91 -6.87
C ARG A 754 -24.50 -6.89 -8.03
N ASN A 755 -23.86 -6.56 -9.15
CA ASN A 755 -23.60 -7.54 -10.21
C ASN A 755 -22.34 -8.35 -9.89
N SER A 756 -22.45 -9.68 -9.88
CA SER A 756 -21.34 -10.60 -9.52
C SER A 756 -20.14 -10.49 -10.47
N SER A 757 -20.32 -10.02 -11.71
CA SER A 757 -19.28 -9.91 -12.72
C SER A 757 -18.26 -8.79 -12.48
N TYR A 758 -18.57 -7.80 -11.63
CA TYR A 758 -17.71 -6.62 -11.41
C TYR A 758 -16.77 -6.76 -10.20
N GLN A 759 -16.93 -7.80 -9.39
CA GLN A 759 -16.26 -7.90 -8.08
C GLN A 759 -14.77 -8.26 -8.15
N SER A 760 -14.19 -8.48 -9.34
CA SER A 760 -12.77 -8.84 -9.50
C SER A 760 -11.89 -7.77 -10.15
N LYS A 761 -12.47 -6.68 -10.67
CA LYS A 761 -11.72 -5.60 -11.35
C LYS A 761 -11.96 -4.26 -10.66
N SER A 762 -10.90 -3.45 -10.58
CA SER A 762 -10.99 -2.07 -10.10
C SER A 762 -11.95 -1.29 -11.00
N LEU A 763 -13.07 -0.84 -10.42
CA LEU A 763 -14.09 -0.06 -11.10
C LEU A 763 -13.70 1.42 -11.03
N GLN A 764 -13.46 1.98 -12.21
CA GLN A 764 -13.23 3.42 -12.37
C GLN A 764 -14.53 4.21 -12.54
N SER A 765 -15.62 3.53 -12.90
CA SER A 765 -16.93 4.16 -13.02
C SER A 765 -18.04 3.31 -12.43
N LEU A 766 -19.02 3.97 -11.83
CA LEU A 766 -20.16 3.36 -11.16
C LEU A 766 -21.43 4.14 -11.48
N THR A 767 -22.46 3.42 -11.92
CA THR A 767 -23.71 4.05 -12.35
C THR A 767 -24.86 3.72 -11.38
N TYR A 768 -25.67 4.72 -11.03
CA TYR A 768 -26.83 4.56 -10.16
C TYR A 768 -27.96 5.54 -10.51
N ASP A 769 -29.16 5.27 -10.00
CA ASP A 769 -30.34 6.11 -10.21
C ASP A 769 -30.53 7.11 -9.07
N THR A 770 -30.77 8.38 -9.39
CA THR A 770 -30.97 9.43 -8.37
C THR A 770 -32.25 9.25 -7.54
N PRO A 771 -32.23 9.64 -6.25
CA PRO A 771 -33.45 9.82 -5.48
C PRO A 771 -34.22 11.06 -5.95
N ALA A 772 -35.52 11.09 -5.67
CA ALA A 772 -36.38 12.24 -5.94
C ALA A 772 -36.17 13.37 -4.91
N ALA A 773 -36.39 14.62 -5.33
CA ALA A 773 -36.27 15.81 -4.51
C ALA A 773 -37.57 16.64 -4.53
N GLU A 774 -37.87 17.33 -3.44
CA GLU A 774 -39.10 18.13 -3.31
C GLU A 774 -38.99 19.53 -3.93
N LYS A 775 -37.77 20.07 -4.04
CA LYS A 775 -37.49 21.41 -4.54
C LYS A 775 -36.13 21.48 -5.21
N THR A 776 -35.91 22.55 -5.99
CA THR A 776 -34.60 22.89 -6.55
C THR A 776 -33.59 23.07 -5.42
N LEU A 777 -32.54 22.27 -5.42
CA LEU A 777 -31.50 22.29 -4.39
C LEU A 777 -30.18 21.72 -4.92
N SER A 778 -29.08 22.11 -4.27
CA SER A 778 -27.80 21.44 -4.42
C SER A 778 -27.64 20.38 -3.34
N SER A 779 -27.31 19.15 -3.73
CA SER A 779 -27.09 18.02 -2.84
C SER A 779 -25.65 17.57 -2.95
N SER A 780 -24.97 17.47 -1.81
CA SER A 780 -23.71 16.74 -1.75
C SER A 780 -23.97 15.25 -1.86
N VAL A 781 -23.03 14.56 -2.49
CA VAL A 781 -23.06 13.11 -2.75
C VAL A 781 -21.91 12.46 -1.98
N SER A 782 -22.17 11.29 -1.40
CA SER A 782 -21.16 10.54 -0.66
C SER A 782 -21.32 9.04 -0.85
N LEU A 783 -20.20 8.33 -0.89
CA LEU A 783 -20.12 6.88 -0.95
C LEU A 783 -20.18 6.29 0.46
N LYS A 784 -20.96 5.23 0.64
CA LYS A 784 -21.03 4.47 1.89
C LYS A 784 -20.18 3.21 1.78
N VAL A 785 -19.29 3.02 2.73
CA VAL A 785 -18.36 1.88 2.79
C VAL A 785 -18.34 1.37 4.21
N ALA A 786 -18.93 0.19 4.45
CA ALA A 786 -19.19 -0.33 5.78
C ALA A 786 -19.86 0.73 6.68
N ASN A 787 -19.16 1.20 7.72
CA ASN A 787 -19.65 2.21 8.67
C ASN A 787 -19.15 3.63 8.36
N GLN A 788 -18.48 3.83 7.23
CA GLN A 788 -17.89 5.11 6.83
C GLN A 788 -18.66 5.77 5.68
N THR A 789 -18.56 7.10 5.59
CA THR A 789 -19.16 7.91 4.52
C THR A 789 -18.09 8.82 3.92
N LEU A 790 -17.85 8.69 2.63
CA LEU A 790 -16.78 9.40 1.90
C LEU A 790 -17.40 10.38 0.92
N ALA A 791 -17.07 11.66 1.02
CA ALA A 791 -17.65 12.69 0.16
C ALA A 791 -17.12 12.58 -1.29
N CYS A 792 -17.98 12.86 -2.27
CA CYS A 792 -17.59 13.11 -3.64
C CYS A 792 -17.14 14.58 -3.80
N SER A 793 -16.20 14.83 -4.71
CA SER A 793 -15.70 16.19 -5.00
C SER A 793 -16.75 17.09 -5.66
N THR A 794 -17.72 16.51 -6.37
CA THR A 794 -18.76 17.24 -7.10
C THR A 794 -20.12 17.13 -6.41
N ASN A 795 -20.79 18.27 -6.22
CA ASN A 795 -22.19 18.32 -5.80
C ASN A 795 -23.11 18.20 -7.03
N ILE A 796 -24.32 17.68 -6.82
CA ILE A 796 -25.34 17.63 -7.87
C ILE A 796 -26.43 18.66 -7.62
N THR A 797 -26.99 19.20 -8.70
CA THR A 797 -28.11 20.15 -8.60
C THR A 797 -29.39 19.53 -9.16
N TYR A 798 -30.45 19.58 -8.36
CA TYR A 798 -31.79 19.15 -8.78
C TYR A 798 -32.54 20.33 -9.39
N TYR A 799 -33.03 20.16 -10.61
CA TYR A 799 -33.86 21.15 -11.33
C TYR A 799 -35.27 20.62 -11.57
N PRO A 800 -36.25 21.50 -11.84
CA PRO A 800 -37.59 21.09 -12.24
C PRO A 800 -37.59 20.09 -13.40
N ASP A 801 -38.61 19.22 -13.42
CA ASP A 801 -38.78 18.22 -14.47
C ASP A 801 -38.85 18.89 -15.87
N PRO A 802 -38.26 18.28 -16.92
CA PRO A 802 -38.20 18.86 -18.25
C PRO A 802 -39.59 19.03 -18.88
N GLU A 803 -39.79 20.16 -19.56
CA GLU A 803 -41.05 20.52 -20.22
C GLU A 803 -40.92 20.42 -21.75
N PHE A 804 -41.76 19.60 -22.38
CA PHE A 804 -41.82 19.44 -23.85
C PHE A 804 -43.02 20.23 -24.39
N THR A 805 -42.79 21.10 -25.37
CA THR A 805 -43.78 22.12 -25.79
C THR A 805 -44.52 21.77 -27.07
N SER A 806 -43.83 21.18 -28.05
CA SER A 806 -44.41 20.89 -29.38
C SER A 806 -43.62 19.82 -30.12
N PHE A 807 -44.23 19.22 -31.15
CA PHE A 807 -43.52 18.34 -32.07
C PHE A 807 -44.01 18.50 -33.52
N THR A 808 -43.13 18.25 -34.47
CA THR A 808 -43.45 18.17 -35.90
C THR A 808 -43.07 16.79 -36.43
N ALA A 809 -43.84 16.28 -37.40
CA ALA A 809 -43.61 14.97 -38.02
C ALA A 809 -43.63 15.14 -39.54
N ILE A 810 -42.53 14.80 -40.20
CA ILE A 810 -42.32 15.00 -41.65
C ILE A 810 -41.93 13.66 -42.28
N ARG A 811 -42.59 13.30 -43.38
CA ARG A 811 -42.23 12.09 -44.15
C ARG A 811 -40.87 12.28 -44.82
N THR A 812 -39.99 11.31 -44.66
CA THR A 812 -38.66 11.29 -45.28
C THR A 812 -38.45 9.89 -45.89
N GLY A 813 -38.83 9.74 -47.16
CA GLY A 813 -38.88 8.43 -47.83
C GLY A 813 -40.00 7.53 -47.27
N GLU A 814 -39.64 6.31 -46.86
CA GLU A 814 -40.55 5.37 -46.20
C GLU A 814 -40.72 5.62 -44.69
N ASP A 815 -39.90 6.48 -44.10
CA ASP A 815 -39.86 6.73 -42.67
C ASP A 815 -40.41 8.12 -42.32
N VAL A 816 -40.71 8.35 -41.04
CA VAL A 816 -41.16 9.66 -40.52
C VAL A 816 -40.11 10.21 -39.57
N ARG A 817 -39.62 11.43 -39.87
CA ARG A 817 -38.76 12.21 -38.99
C ARG A 817 -39.61 13.05 -38.06
N VAL A 818 -39.41 12.89 -36.76
CA VAL A 818 -40.10 13.63 -35.71
C VAL A 818 -39.11 14.58 -35.04
N THR A 819 -39.45 15.86 -34.96
CA THR A 819 -38.68 16.89 -34.26
C THR A 819 -39.48 17.35 -33.03
N ILE A 820 -38.89 17.21 -31.85
CA ILE A 820 -39.51 17.50 -30.55
C ILE A 820 -38.85 18.75 -29.98
N GLN A 821 -39.65 19.74 -29.59
CA GLN A 821 -39.17 20.95 -28.95
C GLN A 821 -39.32 20.85 -27.44
N LYS A 822 -38.19 21.03 -26.73
CA LYS A 822 -38.12 21.16 -25.28
C LYS A 822 -37.99 22.64 -24.90
N LYS A 823 -38.51 23.02 -23.74
CA LYS A 823 -38.20 24.32 -23.13
C LYS A 823 -36.77 24.33 -22.62
N SER A 824 -36.09 25.46 -22.74
CA SER A 824 -34.69 25.59 -22.28
C SER A 824 -34.57 25.40 -20.76
N ASP A 825 -33.58 24.62 -20.34
CA ASP A 825 -33.27 24.31 -18.94
C ASP A 825 -31.78 23.98 -18.75
N ASN A 826 -31.37 23.75 -17.50
CA ASN A 826 -30.01 23.40 -17.11
C ASN A 826 -29.82 21.88 -16.87
N LEU A 827 -30.68 21.03 -17.44
CA LEU A 827 -30.59 19.58 -17.25
C LEU A 827 -29.58 18.93 -18.20
N GLU A 828 -29.18 19.61 -19.29
CA GLU A 828 -28.25 19.10 -20.30
C GLU A 828 -28.60 17.69 -20.78
N MET A 829 -29.89 17.41 -20.99
CA MET A 829 -30.37 16.07 -21.35
C MET A 829 -29.68 15.53 -22.62
N SER A 830 -29.30 14.25 -22.59
CA SER A 830 -28.76 13.51 -23.73
C SER A 830 -29.87 12.71 -24.44
N LYS A 831 -29.60 12.25 -25.67
CA LYS A 831 -30.57 11.46 -26.43
C LYS A 831 -30.78 10.05 -25.85
N GLU A 832 -29.78 9.52 -25.14
CA GLU A 832 -29.84 8.20 -24.51
C GLU A 832 -30.74 8.19 -23.26
N GLU A 833 -31.06 9.36 -22.71
CA GLU A 833 -31.92 9.53 -21.54
C GLU A 833 -33.42 9.55 -21.87
N LEU A 834 -33.76 9.52 -23.16
CA LEU A 834 -35.13 9.61 -23.66
C LEU A 834 -35.54 8.35 -24.43
N SER A 835 -36.80 7.97 -24.25
CA SER A 835 -37.46 6.99 -25.09
C SER A 835 -38.77 7.58 -25.60
N VAL A 836 -38.99 7.52 -26.91
CA VAL A 836 -40.10 8.22 -27.56
C VAL A 836 -40.90 7.24 -28.42
N TRP A 837 -42.23 7.37 -28.37
CA TRP A 837 -43.16 6.63 -29.22
C TRP A 837 -44.18 7.57 -29.86
N GLY A 838 -44.41 7.42 -31.16
CA GLY A 838 -45.55 8.02 -31.84
C GLY A 838 -46.80 7.19 -31.58
N VAL A 839 -47.89 7.81 -31.14
CA VAL A 839 -49.15 7.12 -30.87
C VAL A 839 -50.12 7.41 -32.01
N GLN A 840 -50.61 6.34 -32.64
CA GLN A 840 -51.58 6.39 -33.73
C GLN A 840 -52.63 5.29 -33.51
N ASP A 841 -53.92 5.62 -33.55
CA ASP A 841 -55.03 4.64 -33.38
C ASP A 841 -54.89 3.73 -32.14
N LYS A 842 -54.36 4.27 -31.03
CA LYS A 842 -54.00 3.56 -29.78
C LYS A 842 -52.84 2.55 -29.90
N GLN A 843 -52.12 2.53 -31.02
CA GLN A 843 -50.91 1.75 -31.23
C GLN A 843 -49.66 2.63 -31.05
N GLU A 844 -48.64 2.09 -30.37
CA GLU A 844 -47.38 2.79 -30.09
C GLU A 844 -46.29 2.38 -31.09
N HIS A 845 -45.71 3.37 -31.78
CA HIS A 845 -44.63 3.18 -32.74
C HIS A 845 -43.31 3.73 -32.18
N PRO A 846 -42.28 2.90 -31.96
CA PRO A 846 -41.02 3.37 -31.37
C PRO A 846 -40.29 4.35 -32.29
N CYS A 847 -39.81 5.45 -31.72
CA CYS A 847 -39.03 6.47 -32.40
C CYS A 847 -37.55 6.34 -32.02
N ILE A 848 -36.69 6.07 -33.00
CA ILE A 848 -35.25 5.92 -32.79
C ILE A 848 -34.63 7.32 -32.80
N LEU A 849 -34.10 7.78 -31.66
CA LEU A 849 -33.45 9.09 -31.55
C LEU A 849 -32.17 9.15 -32.38
N GLU A 850 -32.10 10.10 -33.31
CA GLU A 850 -30.99 10.29 -34.24
C GLU A 850 -30.03 11.37 -33.71
N ALA A 851 -30.57 12.52 -33.32
CA ALA A 851 -29.80 13.70 -32.96
C ALA A 851 -30.44 14.53 -31.84
N LYS A 852 -29.60 15.33 -31.17
CA LYS A 852 -30.00 16.39 -30.23
C LYS A 852 -29.27 17.67 -30.62
N GLU A 853 -30.02 18.74 -30.86
CA GLU A 853 -29.53 20.07 -31.23
C GLU A 853 -30.09 21.10 -30.24
N MET A 854 -29.27 21.56 -29.29
CA MET A 854 -29.72 22.43 -28.18
C MET A 854 -30.94 21.86 -27.44
N ASP A 855 -32.11 22.49 -27.58
CA ASP A 855 -33.38 22.08 -26.96
C ASP A 855 -34.29 21.29 -27.92
N LEU A 856 -33.75 20.80 -29.03
CA LEU A 856 -34.45 19.99 -30.03
C LEU A 856 -33.96 18.54 -29.99
N PHE A 857 -34.91 17.60 -29.98
CA PHE A 857 -34.65 16.17 -30.16
C PHE A 857 -35.22 15.70 -31.49
N ILE A 858 -34.41 15.00 -32.27
CA ILE A 858 -34.79 14.48 -33.58
C ILE A 858 -34.78 12.96 -33.50
N CYS A 859 -35.91 12.33 -33.83
CA CYS A 859 -36.05 10.89 -33.87
C CYS A 859 -36.75 10.41 -35.15
N ARG A 860 -36.60 9.12 -35.46
CA ARG A 860 -37.12 8.50 -36.68
C ARG A 860 -37.98 7.29 -36.37
N ILE A 861 -39.20 7.27 -36.93
CA ILE A 861 -40.12 6.14 -36.88
C ILE A 861 -40.00 5.40 -38.22
N LYS A 862 -39.68 4.11 -38.18
CA LYS A 862 -39.46 3.30 -39.39
C LYS A 862 -40.77 2.73 -39.93
N ARG A 863 -41.04 2.97 -41.23
CA ARG A 863 -42.19 2.44 -41.99
C ARG A 863 -43.55 2.54 -41.25
N PRO A 864 -43.97 3.72 -40.75
CA PRO A 864 -45.29 3.86 -40.16
C PRO A 864 -46.40 3.85 -41.22
N PRO A 865 -47.62 3.39 -40.87
CA PRO A 865 -48.74 3.30 -41.80
C PRO A 865 -49.23 4.69 -42.28
N ASN A 866 -49.09 5.73 -41.47
CA ASN A 866 -49.42 7.12 -41.83
C ASN A 866 -48.33 8.10 -41.33
N THR A 867 -48.38 9.34 -41.81
CA THR A 867 -47.52 10.46 -41.38
C THR A 867 -48.08 11.25 -40.21
N GLU A 868 -49.39 11.13 -39.94
CA GLU A 868 -50.07 11.88 -38.89
C GLU A 868 -50.08 11.13 -37.55
N PHE A 869 -49.20 11.56 -36.64
CA PHE A 869 -49.29 11.25 -35.23
C PHE A 869 -50.00 12.39 -34.49
N TYR A 870 -51.05 12.07 -33.73
CA TYR A 870 -51.82 13.03 -32.92
C TYR A 870 -51.20 13.24 -31.54
N ASP A 871 -50.61 12.17 -30.97
CA ASP A 871 -49.98 12.17 -29.67
C ASP A 871 -48.56 11.58 -29.76
N LEU A 872 -47.64 12.15 -28.99
CA LEU A 872 -46.29 11.64 -28.79
C LEU A 872 -46.12 11.27 -27.31
N LYS A 873 -45.67 10.05 -27.04
CA LYS A 873 -45.36 9.56 -25.70
C LYS A 873 -43.85 9.65 -25.49
N ILE A 874 -43.42 10.45 -24.52
CA ILE A 874 -42.02 10.70 -24.19
C ILE A 874 -41.78 10.16 -22.77
N LYS A 875 -40.78 9.28 -22.61
CA LYS A 875 -40.35 8.75 -21.31
C LYS A 875 -38.94 9.21 -20.99
N TYR A 876 -38.72 9.70 -19.78
CA TYR A 876 -37.42 9.98 -19.18
C TYR A 876 -37.43 9.51 -17.72
N GLY A 877 -36.37 8.82 -17.29
CA GLY A 877 -36.38 8.09 -16.02
C GLY A 877 -37.60 7.17 -15.91
N ASP A 878 -38.43 7.36 -14.88
CA ASP A 878 -39.72 6.68 -14.70
C ASP A 878 -40.94 7.55 -15.08
N LYS A 879 -40.74 8.80 -15.49
CA LYS A 879 -41.81 9.72 -15.90
C LYS A 879 -42.18 9.51 -17.36
N THR A 880 -43.47 9.59 -17.64
CA THR A 880 -44.01 9.55 -19.01
C THR A 880 -44.85 10.80 -19.23
N VAL A 881 -44.59 11.52 -20.32
CA VAL A 881 -45.30 12.72 -20.76
C VAL A 881 -45.95 12.43 -22.11
N SER A 882 -47.22 12.79 -22.23
CA SER A 882 -47.96 12.74 -23.50
C SER A 882 -48.07 14.15 -24.06
N LEU A 883 -47.57 14.34 -25.28
CA LEU A 883 -47.58 15.61 -26.00
C LEU A 883 -48.53 15.51 -27.19
N SER A 884 -49.66 16.21 -27.11
CA SER A 884 -50.68 16.24 -28.16
C SER A 884 -50.48 17.44 -29.08
N LYS A 885 -50.78 17.29 -30.38
CA LYS A 885 -50.89 18.47 -31.26
C LYS A 885 -52.09 19.31 -30.82
N PRO A 886 -51.97 20.66 -30.74
CA PRO A 886 -53.15 21.48 -30.57
C PRO A 886 -54.10 21.22 -31.75
N PRO A 887 -55.40 21.01 -31.50
CA PRO A 887 -56.36 20.88 -32.59
C PRO A 887 -56.26 22.13 -33.47
N PRO A 888 -56.35 22.01 -34.81
CA PRO A 888 -56.35 23.17 -35.68
C PRO A 888 -57.44 24.11 -35.18
N HIS A 889 -57.06 25.35 -34.82
CA HIS A 889 -57.98 26.37 -34.34
C HIS A 889 -59.22 26.33 -35.22
N SER A 890 -60.36 25.91 -34.64
CA SER A 890 -61.62 25.97 -35.36
C SER A 890 -61.79 27.46 -35.70
N VAL A 891 -61.84 27.79 -36.98
CA VAL A 891 -62.09 29.15 -37.47
C VAL A 891 -63.51 29.63 -37.08
N PHE A 892 -64.25 28.77 -36.38
CA PHE A 892 -65.65 28.91 -36.00
C PHE A 892 -66.00 30.18 -35.19
N PRO A 893 -65.23 30.62 -34.16
CA PRO A 893 -65.60 31.82 -33.41
C PRO A 893 -65.30 33.13 -34.17
N ILE A 894 -64.41 33.12 -35.17
CA ILE A 894 -64.12 34.29 -36.02
C ILE A 894 -65.20 34.44 -37.11
N VAL A 895 -65.63 33.34 -37.73
CA VAL A 895 -66.74 33.35 -38.70
C VAL A 895 -68.07 33.70 -38.04
N LEU A 896 -68.32 33.21 -36.82
CA LEU A 896 -69.54 33.55 -36.07
C LEU A 896 -69.60 35.03 -35.67
N SER A 897 -68.45 35.64 -35.32
CA SER A 897 -68.37 37.07 -34.99
C SER A 897 -68.56 38.00 -36.20
N LEU A 898 -68.30 37.52 -37.42
CA LEU A 898 -68.57 38.26 -38.67
C LEU A 898 -70.02 38.09 -39.16
N LEU A 899 -70.68 36.98 -38.84
CA LEU A 899 -72.08 36.73 -39.22
C LEU A 899 -73.09 37.57 -38.43
N ILE A 900 -72.81 37.87 -37.16
CA ILE A 900 -73.71 38.66 -36.29
C ILE A 900 -73.99 40.08 -36.83
N PRO A 901 -72.98 40.91 -37.20
CA PRO A 901 -73.26 42.22 -37.78
C PRO A 901 -73.92 42.14 -39.17
N GLY A 902 -73.65 41.09 -39.95
CA GLY A 902 -74.30 40.85 -41.24
C GLY A 902 -75.80 40.56 -41.11
N ILE A 903 -76.19 39.72 -40.14
CA ILE A 903 -77.60 39.39 -39.87
C ILE A 903 -78.35 40.62 -39.33
N LEU A 904 -77.71 41.41 -38.45
CA LEU A 904 -78.30 42.65 -37.94
C LEU A 904 -78.51 43.69 -39.06
N ALA A 905 -77.58 43.83 -40.00
CA ALA A 905 -77.73 44.73 -41.15
C ALA A 905 -78.88 44.31 -42.09
N VAL A 906 -79.04 43.00 -42.33
CA VAL A 906 -80.15 42.47 -43.14
C VAL A 906 -81.50 42.67 -42.44
N LEU A 907 -81.58 42.45 -41.12
CA LEU A 907 -82.80 42.71 -40.36
C LEU A 907 -83.17 44.20 -40.34
N LEU A 908 -82.18 45.10 -40.26
CA LEU A 908 -82.39 46.55 -40.35
C LEU A 908 -82.87 46.97 -41.75
N ALA A 909 -82.31 46.37 -42.81
CA ALA A 909 -82.77 46.59 -44.17
C ALA A 909 -84.20 46.08 -44.40
N ILE A 910 -84.57 44.91 -43.86
CA ILE A 910 -85.94 44.38 -43.92
C ILE A 910 -86.91 45.27 -43.11
N TYR A 911 -86.49 45.77 -41.96
CA TYR A 911 -87.29 46.70 -41.15
C TYR A 911 -87.53 48.03 -41.88
N LEU A 912 -86.49 48.63 -42.46
CA LEU A 912 -86.59 49.85 -43.27
C LEU A 912 -87.40 49.63 -44.55
N TRP A 913 -87.29 48.46 -45.18
CA TRP A 913 -88.07 48.09 -46.37
C TRP A 913 -89.55 47.87 -46.03
N ARG A 914 -89.88 47.25 -44.88
CA ARG A 914 -91.26 47.15 -44.38
C ARG A 914 -91.85 48.50 -44.00
N LYS A 915 -91.06 49.41 -43.40
CA LYS A 915 -91.50 50.77 -43.08
C LYS A 915 -91.80 51.59 -44.34
N SER A 916 -90.95 51.50 -45.37
CA SER A 916 -91.15 52.13 -46.69
C SER A 916 -92.42 51.64 -47.42
N ARG A 917 -92.86 50.40 -47.18
CA ARG A 917 -94.06 49.83 -47.80
C ARG A 917 -95.37 50.15 -47.06
N SER A 918 -95.30 50.60 -45.80
CA SER A 918 -96.48 51.00 -45.01
C SER A 918 -96.94 52.44 -45.28
N ASP A 919 -96.09 53.28 -45.86
CA ASP A 919 -96.40 54.70 -46.16
C ASP A 919 -96.88 54.92 -47.62
N ARG A 920 -97.28 53.86 -48.34
CA ARG A 920 -97.77 53.94 -49.75
C ARG A 920 -99.19 53.44 -50.02
N ASN A 921 -99.95 53.02 -48.99
CA ASN A 921 -101.39 52.67 -49.12
C ASN A 921 -102.24 53.49 -48.13
N GLY A 922 -102.17 54.81 -48.29
CA GLY A 922 -102.99 55.79 -47.59
C GLY A 922 -103.45 56.89 -48.54
N PHE A 923 -104.08 56.50 -49.65
CA PHE A 923 -105.21 57.16 -50.34
C PHE A 923 -105.83 56.15 -51.31
#